data_AF-A0A267DHW4-F1
#
_entry.id   AF-A0A267DHW4-F1
#
_cell.length_a   1.000
_cell.length_b   1.000
_cell.length_c   1.000
_cell.angle_alpha   90.00
_cell.angle_beta   90.00
_cell.angle_gamma   90.00
#
_symmetry.space_group_name_H-M   'P 1'
#
loop_
_entity.id
_entity.type
_entity.pdbx_description
1 polymer ?
#
loop_
_entity_poly.entity_id
_entity_poly.type
_entity_poly.pdbx_seq_one_letter_code
_entity_poly.pdbx_strand_id
1 'polypeptide(L)'
;MGNADSKLAASAQRLLHAAIRGKLQRVRELVEQISDENFRQQSCLLAAESASRRGKMAAVEVLLQYIPDQRRRDLFGSRNLEFAINSQNQEAVVFYLNSISDRNLLKNCCAKAAGTASNARDWGVVRFLVQLVPNRELRDLCCIMAAPAARRERNWSVVRFLVLNISSQANKDALCVKAAESATADSSWSSWATAQFLIQAIGSPQLRDRCCMQAAEAAARAMNLLMLRACLQLAAKSSIFQIADPNPGIPAHWLAHDSSLLDALSHLTISDDNTILMATLAQMQPAQMFQLLRLSVNHGHVSLAQTLINKNRLYIKENAIDLPDGTGATVLMLAADAGHHELIEQLLEIGASVRAEDRQGRTALSRACEAGHVRAAKALTDGGAEICHRDHRGLTCKQLAADNNPPIVLELLSETAVMEEDSTDGATAGGELKHERPRKISKELHRLLCEAGFTQHRAVCQQRLADLLEEGSRALTQEDRQMTGSFAEGWANSLVQVNGRTGADSDIDWTVLVPGQTFHLKGACVNSTACRHARLLAVNEGHAQVDVGSGSQPAMTAPACGVRPTQDTCRAIQCCSGYFKYRIHILPKYFLTPVHLVSATRPDSSNELRVSFSFHERQIMRNLSTVQGQLFTMIKFIFKKYLPINMSTPGLKTYHAKTLLFFMLKKHAYFDSITQLWKPEHLVILLRESLDMMLSFIDSSDSPHVCMPHFFMADAPLYFKNAGLGGEFDNTKARVRHQLALLRQDFSGVVTQLRQLVKPLQSPNFYFHPFTLLQTESIATQKALGPAPERHQRLFAAYAVIDDCLFELQKQSASKEALTRLLESINLVWCKCAYVCIKIMMHLKFGEPMLALSDVTALRNVTVKRGWKPAEILNPEEFPQLKFDWAWRFCFPCDTQPRFPFLPEFTQTLFTARLSQPRSAHVYVNFNCLSWSLQAELLETDASINFDAWLEELQEDPDLEELLTTAQYSNCPDHLWFCLQQIQAIKDERRIVMETQDEDKIQLVVDKLHRLLSRKSASPNQRQPEVANHVPMALDVCTHL
;
A
#
# COMPACT_ATOMS: atom_id res chain seq x y z
N MET A 1 80.83 17.38 -21.94
CA MET A 1 79.67 16.48 -22.12
C MET A 1 78.42 17.15 -22.71
N GLY A 2 78.33 18.49 -22.88
CA GLY A 2 77.06 19.15 -23.29
C GLY A 2 76.67 19.23 -24.77
N ASN A 3 77.44 18.70 -25.72
CA ASN A 3 77.17 18.89 -27.18
C ASN A 3 76.71 17.62 -27.92
N ALA A 4 76.94 16.43 -27.35
CA ALA A 4 76.46 15.16 -27.90
C ALA A 4 74.98 14.94 -27.52
N ASP A 5 74.61 15.22 -26.26
CA ASP A 5 73.24 15.11 -25.76
C ASP A 5 72.26 16.07 -26.45
N SER A 6 72.72 17.27 -26.86
CA SER A 6 71.86 18.24 -27.56
C SER A 6 71.53 17.82 -29.00
N LYS A 7 72.49 17.21 -29.72
CA LYS A 7 72.28 16.69 -31.08
C LYS A 7 71.41 15.44 -31.08
N LEU A 8 71.59 14.56 -30.09
CA LEU A 8 70.76 13.38 -29.88
C LEU A 8 69.30 13.80 -29.57
N ALA A 9 69.11 14.76 -28.66
CA ALA A 9 67.78 15.30 -28.34
C ALA A 9 67.09 15.97 -29.56
N ALA A 10 67.81 16.77 -30.34
CA ALA A 10 67.27 17.40 -31.55
C ALA A 10 66.85 16.37 -32.62
N SER A 11 67.56 15.24 -32.71
CA SER A 11 67.25 14.16 -33.64
C SER A 11 66.00 13.39 -33.22
N ALA A 12 65.87 13.09 -31.91
CA ALA A 12 64.67 12.49 -31.33
C ALA A 12 63.43 13.38 -31.53
N GLN A 13 63.56 14.70 -31.40
CA GLN A 13 62.45 15.64 -31.58
C GLN A 13 61.98 15.76 -33.05
N ARG A 14 62.91 15.65 -34.01
CA ARG A 14 62.55 15.59 -35.44
C ARG A 14 61.83 14.29 -35.79
N LEU A 15 62.29 13.16 -35.23
CA LEU A 15 61.66 11.86 -35.39
C LEU A 15 60.21 11.88 -34.85
N LEU A 16 60.03 12.41 -33.64
CA LEU A 16 58.73 12.62 -33.01
C LEU A 16 57.76 13.40 -33.90
N HIS A 17 58.21 14.53 -34.46
CA HIS A 17 57.38 15.40 -35.30
C HIS A 17 57.00 14.75 -36.64
N ALA A 18 57.92 13.99 -37.23
CA ALA A 18 57.65 13.22 -38.45
C ALA A 18 56.63 12.10 -38.20
N ALA A 19 56.74 11.42 -37.05
CA ALA A 19 55.84 10.35 -36.63
C ALA A 19 54.40 10.85 -36.37
N ILE A 20 54.23 11.95 -35.62
CA ILE A 20 52.92 12.58 -35.37
C ILE A 20 52.22 13.02 -36.66
N ARG A 21 52.99 13.40 -37.68
CA ARG A 21 52.47 13.79 -39.01
C ARG A 21 52.29 12.62 -39.98
N GLY A 22 52.62 11.39 -39.58
CA GLY A 22 52.47 10.18 -40.41
C GLY A 22 53.42 10.11 -41.62
N LYS A 23 54.57 10.81 -41.59
CA LYS A 23 55.51 10.85 -42.72
C LYS A 23 56.45 9.62 -42.73
N LEU A 24 55.95 8.47 -43.20
CA LEU A 24 56.62 7.17 -43.09
C LEU A 24 58.06 7.13 -43.63
N GLN A 25 58.30 7.67 -44.82
CA GLN A 25 59.65 7.70 -45.42
C GLN A 25 60.64 8.50 -44.56
N ARG A 26 60.17 9.65 -44.07
CA ARG A 26 60.98 10.54 -43.22
C ARG A 26 61.24 9.93 -41.84
N VAL A 27 60.31 9.13 -41.33
CA VAL A 27 60.50 8.37 -40.09
C VAL A 27 61.64 7.37 -40.26
N ARG A 28 61.65 6.57 -41.34
CA ARG A 28 62.73 5.58 -41.60
C ARG A 28 64.11 6.23 -41.68
N GLU A 29 64.24 7.29 -42.46
CA GLU A 29 65.49 8.06 -42.62
C GLU A 29 66.02 8.60 -41.27
N LEU A 30 65.13 9.11 -40.42
CA LEU A 30 65.51 9.73 -39.16
C LEU A 30 65.87 8.69 -38.08
N VAL A 31 65.29 7.48 -38.13
CA VAL A 31 65.68 6.39 -37.23
C VAL A 31 67.09 5.88 -37.56
N GLU A 32 67.42 5.75 -38.85
CA GLU A 32 68.73 5.29 -39.31
C GLU A 32 69.87 6.26 -38.97
N GLN A 33 69.56 7.55 -38.81
CA GLN A 33 70.54 8.59 -38.43
C GLN A 33 70.95 8.56 -36.95
N ILE A 34 70.23 7.83 -36.08
CA ILE A 34 70.52 7.78 -34.65
C ILE A 34 71.51 6.64 -34.39
N SER A 35 72.81 6.91 -34.29
CA SER A 35 73.83 5.85 -34.20
C SER A 35 73.80 5.02 -32.90
N ASP A 36 73.40 5.59 -31.77
CA ASP A 36 73.31 4.87 -30.48
C ASP A 36 72.04 4.00 -30.41
N GLU A 37 72.21 2.69 -30.21
CA GLU A 37 71.11 1.73 -30.30
C GLU A 37 70.07 1.88 -29.18
N ASN A 38 70.51 2.11 -27.94
CA ASN A 38 69.59 2.22 -26.81
C ASN A 38 68.79 3.53 -26.88
N PHE A 39 69.46 4.63 -27.27
CA PHE A 39 68.83 5.93 -27.52
C PHE A 39 67.91 5.90 -28.74
N ARG A 40 68.27 5.16 -29.81
CA ARG A 40 67.41 4.92 -30.98
C ARG A 40 66.13 4.22 -30.57
N GLN A 41 66.23 3.12 -29.83
CA GLN A 41 65.06 2.37 -29.36
C GLN A 41 64.15 3.21 -28.44
N GLN A 42 64.73 3.99 -27.52
CA GLN A 42 63.97 4.87 -26.63
C GLN A 42 63.28 6.03 -27.39
N SER A 43 63.98 6.61 -28.38
CA SER A 43 63.41 7.64 -29.25
C SER A 43 62.29 7.10 -30.14
N CYS A 44 62.43 5.87 -30.64
CA CYS A 44 61.38 5.18 -31.40
C CYS A 44 60.14 4.91 -30.54
N LEU A 45 60.31 4.48 -29.28
CA LEU A 45 59.19 4.27 -28.34
C LEU A 45 58.42 5.57 -28.09
N LEU A 46 59.11 6.68 -27.79
CA LEU A 46 58.48 7.98 -27.53
C LEU A 46 57.76 8.54 -28.78
N ALA A 47 58.39 8.39 -29.94
CA ALA A 47 57.80 8.78 -31.22
C ALA A 47 56.56 7.93 -31.56
N ALA A 48 56.62 6.63 -31.30
CA ALA A 48 55.51 5.70 -31.51
C ALA A 48 54.34 6.01 -30.55
N GLU A 49 54.61 6.34 -29.29
CA GLU A 49 53.57 6.71 -28.32
C GLU A 49 52.83 7.98 -28.78
N SER A 50 53.55 8.97 -29.26
CA SER A 50 52.94 10.23 -29.71
C SER A 50 52.21 10.10 -31.04
N ALA A 51 52.69 9.23 -31.95
CA ALA A 51 52.00 8.88 -33.19
C ALA A 51 50.71 8.10 -32.92
N SER A 52 50.75 7.16 -31.97
CA SER A 52 49.59 6.42 -31.45
C SER A 52 48.50 7.36 -30.95
N ARG A 53 48.86 8.33 -30.10
CA ARG A 53 47.92 9.34 -29.57
C ARG A 53 47.27 10.22 -30.64
N ARG A 54 47.82 10.24 -31.86
CA ARG A 54 47.34 11.01 -33.01
C ARG A 54 46.70 10.14 -34.09
N GLY A 55 46.48 8.84 -33.79
CA GLY A 55 45.86 7.87 -34.68
C GLY A 55 46.70 7.49 -35.90
N LYS A 56 48.03 7.61 -35.85
CA LYS A 56 48.93 7.33 -36.99
C LYS A 56 49.51 5.92 -36.92
N MET A 57 48.67 4.89 -37.07
CA MET A 57 49.05 3.48 -36.85
C MET A 57 50.14 2.96 -37.79
N ALA A 58 50.13 3.36 -39.07
CA ALA A 58 51.20 2.99 -40.01
C ALA A 58 52.58 3.52 -39.58
N ALA A 59 52.64 4.69 -38.92
CA ALA A 59 53.90 5.22 -38.38
C ALA A 59 54.33 4.47 -37.11
N VAL A 60 53.38 4.06 -36.27
CA VAL A 60 53.63 3.19 -35.11
C VAL A 60 54.22 1.85 -35.56
N GLU A 61 53.62 1.21 -36.56
CA GLU A 61 54.08 -0.08 -37.09
C GLU A 61 55.54 0.00 -37.60
N VAL A 62 55.87 1.01 -38.40
CA VAL A 62 57.24 1.22 -38.89
C VAL A 62 58.22 1.45 -37.74
N LEU A 63 57.86 2.25 -36.73
CA LEU A 63 58.74 2.53 -35.59
C LEU A 63 59.00 1.29 -34.73
N LEU A 64 58.00 0.40 -34.57
CA LEU A 64 58.17 -0.83 -33.80
C LEU A 64 59.10 -1.85 -34.49
N GLN A 65 59.26 -1.81 -35.82
CA GLN A 65 60.21 -2.67 -36.55
C GLN A 65 61.67 -2.44 -36.13
N TYR A 66 62.00 -1.23 -35.65
CA TYR A 66 63.34 -0.87 -35.19
C TYR A 66 63.57 -1.14 -33.69
N ILE A 67 62.63 -1.81 -33.02
CA ILE A 67 62.74 -2.21 -31.62
C ILE A 67 62.79 -3.74 -31.56
N PRO A 68 63.98 -4.37 -31.60
CA PRO A 68 64.09 -5.82 -31.63
C PRO A 68 63.64 -6.47 -30.32
N ASP A 69 63.80 -5.78 -29.19
CA ASP A 69 63.40 -6.24 -27.86
C ASP A 69 61.87 -6.42 -27.78
N GLN A 70 61.44 -7.68 -27.78
CA GLN A 70 60.03 -8.05 -27.69
C GLN A 70 59.40 -7.59 -26.38
N ARG A 71 60.14 -7.59 -25.26
CA ARG A 71 59.64 -7.14 -23.97
C ARG A 71 59.31 -5.65 -23.99
N ARG A 72 60.14 -4.83 -24.65
CA ARG A 72 59.87 -3.39 -24.84
C ARG A 72 58.65 -3.15 -25.72
N ARG A 73 58.45 -3.94 -26.78
CA ARG A 73 57.26 -3.88 -27.65
C ARG A 73 55.98 -4.32 -26.93
N ASP A 74 56.05 -5.39 -26.15
CA ASP A 74 54.95 -5.90 -25.33
C ASP A 74 54.54 -4.87 -24.27
N LEU A 75 55.52 -4.26 -23.56
CA LEU A 75 55.28 -3.16 -22.62
C LEU A 75 54.69 -1.92 -23.30
N PHE A 76 55.17 -1.56 -24.49
CA PHE A 76 54.62 -0.46 -25.27
C PHE A 76 53.16 -0.70 -25.67
N GLY A 77 52.84 -1.89 -26.20
CA GLY A 77 51.48 -2.27 -26.56
C GLY A 77 50.54 -2.25 -25.36
N SER A 78 50.99 -2.79 -24.22
CA SER A 78 50.19 -2.82 -22.98
C SER A 78 49.82 -1.42 -22.46
N ARG A 79 50.76 -0.45 -22.50
CA ARG A 79 50.54 0.94 -22.06
C ARG A 79 49.63 1.73 -22.99
N ASN A 80 49.74 1.52 -24.30
CA ASN A 80 48.99 2.28 -25.29
C ASN A 80 47.58 1.74 -25.56
N LEU A 81 47.31 0.48 -25.19
CA LEU A 81 46.00 -0.14 -25.34
C LEU A 81 44.91 0.62 -24.56
N GLU A 82 45.19 1.04 -23.33
CA GLU A 82 44.24 1.79 -22.49
C GLU A 82 43.86 3.14 -23.11
N PHE A 83 44.83 3.86 -23.65
CA PHE A 83 44.59 5.10 -24.37
C PHE A 83 43.77 4.88 -25.65
N ALA A 84 44.07 3.82 -26.41
CA ALA A 84 43.35 3.48 -27.64
C ALA A 84 41.86 3.17 -27.37
N ILE A 85 41.57 2.51 -26.24
CA ILE A 85 40.20 2.21 -25.80
C ILE A 85 39.46 3.49 -25.42
N ASN A 86 40.07 4.36 -24.59
CA ASN A 86 39.47 5.63 -24.20
C ASN A 86 39.25 6.59 -25.38
N SER A 87 40.05 6.44 -26.43
CA SER A 87 39.95 7.24 -27.66
C SER A 87 39.09 6.60 -28.75
N GLN A 88 38.44 5.46 -28.47
CA GLN A 88 37.60 4.69 -29.40
C GLN A 88 38.29 4.31 -30.73
N ASN A 89 39.62 4.19 -30.74
CA ASN A 89 40.37 3.87 -31.95
C ASN A 89 40.46 2.35 -32.16
N GLN A 90 39.49 1.81 -32.88
CA GLN A 90 39.35 0.39 -33.17
C GLN A 90 40.59 -0.22 -33.85
N GLU A 91 41.19 0.48 -34.80
CA GLU A 91 42.38 0.04 -35.54
C GLU A 91 43.59 -0.09 -34.60
N ALA A 92 43.77 0.90 -33.70
CA ALA A 92 44.82 0.88 -32.70
C ALA A 92 44.65 -0.26 -31.69
N VAL A 93 43.41 -0.54 -31.27
CA VAL A 93 43.09 -1.65 -30.37
C VAL A 93 43.45 -3.00 -31.01
N VAL A 94 43.08 -3.23 -32.27
CA VAL A 94 43.44 -4.44 -33.03
C VAL A 94 44.95 -4.59 -33.14
N PHE A 95 45.63 -3.51 -33.52
CA PHE A 95 47.08 -3.49 -33.67
C PHE A 95 47.78 -3.88 -32.35
N TYR A 96 47.39 -3.27 -31.23
CA TYR A 96 48.05 -3.54 -29.95
C TYR A 96 47.79 -4.95 -29.43
N LEU A 97 46.57 -5.45 -29.54
CA LEU A 97 46.24 -6.83 -29.15
C LEU A 97 47.01 -7.87 -29.96
N ASN A 98 47.24 -7.63 -31.26
CA ASN A 98 48.00 -8.53 -32.12
C ASN A 98 49.53 -8.37 -31.93
N SER A 99 50.00 -7.24 -31.41
CA SER A 99 51.43 -6.95 -31.25
C SER A 99 52.06 -7.55 -29.98
N ILE A 100 51.26 -7.86 -28.96
CA ILE A 100 51.73 -8.40 -27.68
C ILE A 100 51.94 -9.92 -27.80
N SER A 101 53.18 -10.36 -27.65
CA SER A 101 53.56 -11.78 -27.76
C SER A 101 53.55 -12.52 -26.41
N ASP A 102 53.83 -11.82 -25.31
CA ASP A 102 53.70 -12.37 -23.96
C ASP A 102 52.24 -12.72 -23.63
N ARG A 103 51.96 -14.01 -23.45
CA ARG A 103 50.61 -14.52 -23.15
C ARG A 103 50.03 -14.00 -21.84
N ASN A 104 50.85 -13.85 -20.79
CA ASN A 104 50.39 -13.36 -19.50
C ASN A 104 50.09 -11.86 -19.55
N LEU A 105 50.94 -11.10 -20.25
CA LEU A 105 50.70 -9.69 -20.47
C LEU A 105 49.47 -9.45 -21.34
N LEU A 106 49.30 -10.22 -22.43
CA LEU A 106 48.13 -10.14 -23.30
C LEU A 106 46.84 -10.45 -22.53
N LYS A 107 46.86 -11.47 -21.67
CA LYS A 107 45.73 -11.81 -20.78
C LYS A 107 45.36 -10.64 -19.87
N ASN A 108 46.34 -10.01 -19.22
CA ASN A 108 46.13 -8.84 -18.36
C ASN A 108 45.62 -7.63 -19.15
N CYS A 109 46.14 -7.42 -20.36
CA CYS A 109 45.74 -6.34 -21.26
C CYS A 109 44.30 -6.50 -21.72
N CYS A 110 43.89 -7.70 -22.15
CA CYS A 110 42.50 -8.01 -22.52
C CYS A 110 41.53 -7.82 -21.35
N ALA A 111 41.89 -8.30 -20.16
CA ALA A 111 41.06 -8.13 -18.96
C ALA A 111 40.90 -6.65 -18.58
N LYS A 112 42.01 -5.89 -18.57
CA LYS A 112 42.00 -4.45 -18.30
C LYS A 112 41.21 -3.70 -19.37
N ALA A 113 41.38 -4.04 -20.65
CA ALA A 113 40.67 -3.43 -21.77
C ALA A 113 39.16 -3.58 -21.66
N ALA A 114 38.69 -4.81 -21.41
CA ALA A 114 37.28 -5.10 -21.20
C ALA A 114 36.73 -4.36 -19.97
N GLY A 115 37.50 -4.30 -18.87
CA GLY A 115 37.14 -3.57 -17.65
C GLY A 115 37.04 -2.06 -17.86
N THR A 116 38.02 -1.44 -18.51
CA THR A 116 38.04 0.00 -18.81
C THR A 116 36.88 0.40 -19.72
N ALA A 117 36.66 -0.33 -20.83
CA ALA A 117 35.53 -0.08 -21.73
C ALA A 117 34.18 -0.21 -21.01
N SER A 118 34.07 -1.19 -20.12
CA SER A 118 32.86 -1.42 -19.33
C SER A 118 32.60 -0.32 -18.29
N ASN A 119 33.65 0.18 -17.62
CA ASN A 119 33.55 1.31 -16.68
C ASN A 119 33.19 2.62 -17.40
N ALA A 120 33.65 2.79 -18.64
CA ALA A 120 33.28 3.90 -19.50
C ALA A 120 31.88 3.76 -20.13
N ARG A 121 31.17 2.64 -19.87
CA ARG A 121 29.85 2.30 -20.42
C ARG A 121 29.83 2.22 -21.96
N ASP A 122 30.97 1.94 -22.58
CA ASP A 122 31.11 1.83 -24.04
C ASP A 122 30.85 0.40 -24.53
N TRP A 123 29.56 0.05 -24.61
CA TRP A 123 29.13 -1.30 -25.00
C TRP A 123 29.45 -1.64 -26.47
N GLY A 124 29.66 -0.64 -27.32
CA GLY A 124 30.07 -0.84 -28.70
C GLY A 124 31.49 -1.39 -28.78
N VAL A 125 32.42 -0.77 -28.04
CA VAL A 125 33.80 -1.24 -27.91
C VAL A 125 33.86 -2.61 -27.22
N VAL A 126 33.04 -2.87 -26.20
CA VAL A 126 32.95 -4.20 -25.57
C VAL A 126 32.52 -5.28 -26.58
N ARG A 127 31.47 -5.04 -27.38
CA ARG A 127 31.03 -6.00 -28.41
C ARG A 127 32.11 -6.26 -29.45
N PHE A 128 32.76 -5.18 -29.90
CA PHE A 128 33.85 -5.25 -30.87
C PHE A 128 35.06 -6.02 -30.34
N LEU A 129 35.52 -5.74 -29.12
CA LEU A 129 36.61 -6.45 -28.45
C LEU A 129 36.32 -7.96 -28.34
N VAL A 130 35.11 -8.34 -27.93
CA VAL A 130 34.71 -9.76 -27.82
C VAL A 130 34.71 -10.47 -29.17
N GLN A 131 34.29 -9.79 -30.25
CA GLN A 131 34.30 -10.36 -31.60
C GLN A 131 35.72 -10.46 -32.18
N LEU A 132 36.59 -9.51 -31.86
CA LEU A 132 37.96 -9.46 -32.38
C LEU A 132 38.87 -10.52 -31.80
N VAL A 133 38.71 -10.88 -30.52
CA VAL A 133 39.60 -11.84 -29.85
C VAL A 133 39.32 -13.25 -30.38
N PRO A 134 40.23 -13.86 -31.17
CA PRO A 134 39.99 -15.16 -31.80
C PRO A 134 40.24 -16.32 -30.82
N ASN A 135 41.08 -16.08 -29.81
CA ASN A 135 41.38 -17.04 -28.76
C ASN A 135 40.19 -17.19 -27.81
N ARG A 136 39.67 -18.42 -27.71
CA ARG A 136 38.48 -18.75 -26.90
C ARG A 136 38.65 -18.41 -25.42
N GLU A 137 39.81 -18.66 -24.83
CA GLU A 137 40.07 -18.38 -23.41
C GLU A 137 40.13 -16.88 -23.11
N LEU A 138 40.76 -16.10 -23.99
CA LEU A 138 40.82 -14.64 -23.86
C LEU A 138 39.47 -13.99 -24.11
N ARG A 139 38.66 -14.55 -25.03
CA ARG A 139 37.30 -14.09 -25.29
C ARG A 139 36.40 -14.32 -24.08
N ASP A 140 36.44 -15.52 -23.51
CA ASP A 140 35.74 -15.86 -22.27
C ASP A 140 36.12 -14.89 -21.14
N LEU A 141 37.42 -14.60 -20.99
CA LEU A 141 37.92 -13.64 -20.01
C LEU A 141 37.36 -12.23 -20.23
N CYS A 142 37.35 -11.71 -21.46
CA CYS A 142 36.75 -10.42 -21.79
C CYS A 142 35.25 -10.38 -21.45
N CYS A 143 34.51 -11.45 -21.77
CA CYS A 143 33.10 -11.56 -21.44
C CYS A 143 32.85 -11.56 -19.92
N ILE A 144 33.65 -12.30 -19.15
CA ILE A 144 33.54 -12.37 -17.68
C ILE A 144 33.89 -11.02 -17.03
N MET A 145 34.88 -10.30 -17.56
CA MET A 145 35.27 -8.98 -17.03
C MET A 145 34.22 -7.89 -17.33
N ALA A 146 33.54 -7.97 -18.48
CA ALA A 146 32.52 -6.98 -18.86
C ALA A 146 31.15 -7.23 -18.19
N ALA A 147 30.83 -8.48 -17.87
CA ALA A 147 29.51 -8.86 -17.38
C ALA A 147 29.08 -8.20 -16.05
N PRO A 148 29.94 -8.00 -15.02
CA PRO A 148 29.55 -7.31 -13.79
C PRO A 148 29.04 -5.88 -14.03
N ALA A 149 29.71 -5.13 -14.90
CA ALA A 149 29.30 -3.77 -15.24
C ALA A 149 28.00 -3.77 -16.05
N ALA A 150 27.87 -4.65 -17.05
CA ALA A 150 26.65 -4.76 -17.85
C ALA A 150 25.41 -5.11 -17.00
N ARG A 151 25.58 -5.98 -15.98
CA ARG A 151 24.52 -6.31 -15.01
C ARG A 151 24.17 -5.12 -14.12
N ARG A 152 25.16 -4.40 -13.58
CA ARG A 152 24.94 -3.23 -12.71
C ARG A 152 24.13 -2.13 -13.41
N GLU A 153 24.40 -1.94 -14.71
CA GLU A 153 23.72 -0.96 -15.56
C GLU A 153 22.42 -1.52 -16.18
N ARG A 154 21.99 -2.74 -15.81
CA ARG A 154 20.79 -3.43 -16.32
C ARG A 154 20.74 -3.55 -17.85
N ASN A 155 21.89 -3.61 -18.52
CA ASN A 155 21.96 -3.75 -19.98
C ASN A 155 21.86 -5.23 -20.40
N TRP A 156 20.64 -5.77 -20.29
CA TRP A 156 20.33 -7.18 -20.55
C TRP A 156 20.66 -7.64 -21.99
N SER A 157 20.62 -6.71 -22.96
CA SER A 157 21.00 -7.00 -24.35
C SER A 157 22.49 -7.35 -24.49
N VAL A 158 23.36 -6.65 -23.75
CA VAL A 158 24.80 -6.90 -23.73
C VAL A 158 25.07 -8.18 -22.95
N VAL A 159 24.39 -8.40 -21.82
CA VAL A 159 24.52 -9.65 -21.04
C VAL A 159 24.21 -10.88 -21.91
N ARG A 160 23.11 -10.87 -22.67
CA ARG A 160 22.77 -11.94 -23.64
C ARG A 160 23.88 -12.14 -24.68
N PHE A 161 24.39 -11.05 -25.25
CA PHE A 161 25.48 -11.11 -26.22
C PHE A 161 26.75 -11.74 -25.61
N LEU A 162 27.13 -11.37 -24.39
CA LEU A 162 28.31 -11.93 -23.72
C LEU A 162 28.15 -13.44 -23.48
N VAL A 163 26.98 -13.89 -23.01
CA VAL A 163 26.67 -15.31 -22.79
C VAL A 163 26.79 -16.13 -24.07
N LEU A 164 26.30 -15.60 -25.20
CA LEU A 164 26.37 -16.27 -26.50
C LEU A 164 27.81 -16.42 -27.03
N ASN A 165 28.74 -15.59 -26.56
CA ASN A 165 30.14 -15.59 -27.01
C ASN A 165 31.11 -16.33 -26.07
N ILE A 166 30.63 -16.83 -24.92
CA ILE A 166 31.43 -17.67 -24.03
C ILE A 166 31.46 -19.10 -24.55
N SER A 167 32.66 -19.64 -24.69
CA SER A 167 32.94 -20.98 -25.21
C SER A 167 32.94 -22.05 -24.12
N SER A 168 33.49 -21.75 -22.94
CA SER A 168 33.51 -22.69 -21.81
C SER A 168 32.14 -22.75 -21.13
N GLN A 169 31.53 -23.94 -21.09
CA GLN A 169 30.26 -24.13 -20.40
C GLN A 169 30.36 -23.81 -18.90
N ALA A 170 31.49 -24.08 -18.26
CA ALA A 170 31.70 -23.74 -16.85
C ALA A 170 31.68 -22.20 -16.62
N ASN A 171 32.30 -21.44 -17.52
CA ASN A 171 32.28 -19.97 -17.48
C ASN A 171 30.89 -19.43 -17.79
N LYS A 172 30.18 -20.09 -18.73
CA LYS A 172 28.82 -19.73 -19.14
C LYS A 172 27.84 -19.96 -17.99
N ASP A 173 27.91 -21.10 -17.31
CA ASP A 173 27.09 -21.44 -16.15
C ASP A 173 27.33 -20.43 -15.02
N ALA A 174 28.60 -20.16 -14.67
CA ALA A 174 28.94 -19.21 -13.61
C ALA A 174 28.43 -17.78 -13.87
N LEU A 175 28.45 -17.34 -15.12
CA LEU A 175 27.93 -16.04 -15.51
C LEU A 175 26.41 -16.03 -15.58
N CYS A 176 25.77 -17.08 -16.11
CA CYS A 176 24.32 -17.20 -16.22
C CYS A 176 23.67 -17.23 -14.84
N VAL A 177 24.22 -17.95 -13.85
CA VAL A 177 23.70 -17.95 -12.47
C VAL A 177 23.66 -16.53 -11.90
N LYS A 178 24.80 -15.84 -11.90
CA LYS A 178 24.89 -14.46 -11.37
C LYS A 178 24.05 -13.45 -12.16
N ALA A 179 23.91 -13.66 -13.46
CA ALA A 179 23.12 -12.79 -14.32
C ALA A 179 21.62 -13.01 -14.18
N ALA A 180 21.19 -14.27 -14.04
CA ALA A 180 19.80 -14.62 -13.80
C ALA A 180 19.34 -14.07 -12.46
N GLU A 181 20.11 -14.25 -11.37
CA GLU A 181 19.84 -13.66 -10.05
C GLU A 181 19.63 -12.13 -10.14
N SER A 182 20.50 -11.43 -10.88
CA SER A 182 20.39 -9.97 -11.06
C SER A 182 19.18 -9.56 -11.93
N ALA A 183 18.86 -10.35 -12.96
CA ALA A 183 17.73 -10.09 -13.84
C ALA A 183 16.40 -10.36 -13.15
N THR A 184 16.33 -11.34 -12.26
CA THR A 184 15.14 -11.65 -11.47
C THR A 184 14.87 -10.66 -10.34
N ALA A 185 15.87 -9.88 -9.94
CA ALA A 185 15.71 -8.77 -9.00
C ALA A 185 15.21 -7.48 -9.67
N ASP A 186 15.15 -7.43 -11.00
CA ASP A 186 14.71 -6.27 -11.78
C ASP A 186 13.25 -6.44 -12.21
N SER A 187 12.37 -5.48 -11.90
CA SER A 187 10.91 -5.59 -12.10
C SER A 187 10.44 -5.41 -13.56
N SER A 188 11.35 -5.20 -14.52
CA SER A 188 11.01 -4.93 -15.92
C SER A 188 10.64 -6.19 -16.72
N TRP A 189 9.67 -6.11 -17.64
CA TRP A 189 9.32 -7.25 -18.52
C TRP A 189 10.51 -7.77 -19.36
N SER A 190 11.43 -6.89 -19.75
CA SER A 190 12.63 -7.25 -20.52
C SER A 190 13.69 -8.02 -19.74
N SER A 191 13.80 -7.79 -18.42
CA SER A 191 14.71 -8.55 -17.56
C SER A 191 14.21 -9.99 -17.42
N TRP A 192 12.90 -10.19 -17.34
CA TRP A 192 12.27 -11.50 -17.19
C TRP A 192 12.49 -12.43 -18.39
N ALA A 193 12.25 -11.96 -19.62
CA ALA A 193 12.60 -12.72 -20.82
C ALA A 193 14.10 -13.05 -20.88
N THR A 194 14.95 -12.17 -20.32
CA THR A 194 16.38 -12.40 -20.23
C THR A 194 16.73 -13.45 -19.18
N ALA A 195 16.12 -13.41 -17.99
CA ALA A 195 16.28 -14.42 -16.95
C ALA A 195 15.94 -15.82 -17.47
N GLN A 196 14.82 -15.97 -18.19
CA GLN A 196 14.44 -17.24 -18.82
C GLN A 196 15.52 -17.75 -19.79
N PHE A 197 16.04 -16.88 -20.66
CA PHE A 197 17.13 -17.22 -21.58
C PHE A 197 18.40 -17.66 -20.84
N LEU A 198 18.76 -16.93 -19.77
CA LEU A 198 19.96 -17.22 -18.98
C LEU A 198 19.86 -18.57 -18.27
N ILE A 199 18.70 -18.88 -17.67
CA ILE A 199 18.44 -20.17 -17.01
C ILE A 199 18.51 -21.32 -18.02
N GLN A 200 17.95 -21.14 -19.22
CA GLN A 200 18.04 -22.14 -20.30
C GLN A 200 19.46 -22.36 -20.82
N ALA A 201 20.32 -21.34 -20.73
CA ALA A 201 21.71 -21.42 -21.18
C ALA A 201 22.64 -22.17 -20.20
N ILE A 202 22.18 -22.46 -18.97
CA ILE A 202 22.91 -23.25 -17.97
C ILE A 202 22.94 -24.72 -18.40
N GLY A 203 24.13 -25.30 -18.51
CA GLY A 203 24.35 -26.67 -18.96
C GLY A 203 24.19 -27.70 -17.85
N SER A 204 24.66 -27.40 -16.63
CA SER A 204 24.51 -28.30 -15.48
C SER A 204 23.05 -28.35 -14.98
N PRO A 205 22.43 -29.55 -14.91
CA PRO A 205 21.09 -29.71 -14.35
C PRO A 205 20.98 -29.23 -12.90
N GLN A 206 22.00 -29.49 -12.08
CA GLN A 206 22.04 -29.10 -10.66
C GLN A 206 22.13 -27.57 -10.49
N LEU A 207 22.94 -26.90 -11.30
CA LEU A 207 23.03 -25.44 -11.28
C LEU A 207 21.75 -24.79 -11.84
N ARG A 208 21.14 -25.41 -12.84
CA ARG A 208 19.88 -24.93 -13.42
C ARG A 208 18.75 -25.02 -12.41
N ASP A 209 18.62 -26.15 -11.71
CA ASP A 209 17.60 -26.34 -10.67
C ASP A 209 17.77 -25.32 -9.53
N ARG A 210 19.00 -25.16 -9.01
CA ARG A 210 19.31 -24.11 -8.03
C ARG A 210 18.95 -22.70 -8.54
N CYS A 211 19.26 -22.40 -9.79
CA CYS A 211 18.97 -21.08 -10.37
C CYS A 211 17.46 -20.88 -10.60
N CYS A 212 16.72 -21.92 -10.99
CA CYS A 212 15.26 -21.92 -11.07
C CYS A 212 14.62 -21.67 -9.71
N MET A 213 15.14 -22.31 -8.64
CA MET A 213 14.69 -22.08 -7.27
C MET A 213 14.89 -20.62 -6.87
N GLN A 214 16.10 -20.08 -6.99
CA GLN A 214 16.40 -18.68 -6.65
C GLN A 214 15.56 -17.68 -7.48
N ALA A 215 15.31 -17.99 -8.75
CA ALA A 215 14.46 -17.19 -9.63
C ALA A 215 12.99 -17.25 -9.21
N ALA A 216 12.50 -18.43 -8.81
CA ALA A 216 11.16 -18.62 -8.28
C ALA A 216 10.99 -17.88 -6.95
N GLU A 217 11.97 -17.92 -6.05
CA GLU A 217 12.00 -17.15 -4.79
C GLU A 217 11.93 -15.64 -5.07
N ALA A 218 12.73 -15.14 -6.01
CA ALA A 218 12.71 -13.74 -6.41
C ALA A 218 11.37 -13.33 -7.04
N ALA A 219 10.81 -14.18 -7.91
CA ALA A 219 9.50 -13.97 -8.50
C ALA A 219 8.38 -13.97 -7.45
N ALA A 220 8.49 -14.86 -6.45
CA ALA A 220 7.57 -14.95 -5.33
C ALA A 220 7.65 -13.70 -4.45
N ARG A 221 8.85 -13.21 -4.09
CA ARG A 221 9.05 -11.92 -3.39
C ARG A 221 8.44 -10.73 -4.14
N ALA A 222 8.48 -10.78 -5.47
CA ALA A 222 7.91 -9.76 -6.34
C ALA A 222 6.41 -9.98 -6.66
N MET A 223 5.79 -11.04 -6.12
CA MET A 223 4.41 -11.48 -6.43
C MET A 223 4.12 -11.61 -7.94
N ASN A 224 5.14 -11.97 -8.73
CA ASN A 224 5.03 -12.18 -10.17
C ASN A 224 4.73 -13.66 -10.48
N LEU A 225 3.44 -14.00 -10.42
CA LEU A 225 2.93 -15.36 -10.59
C LEU A 225 3.21 -15.95 -12.00
N LEU A 226 3.28 -15.10 -13.03
CA LEU A 226 3.62 -15.53 -14.39
C LEU A 226 5.07 -16.01 -14.48
N MET A 227 6.01 -15.27 -13.86
CA MET A 227 7.40 -15.69 -13.81
C MET A 227 7.60 -16.90 -12.90
N LEU A 228 6.90 -16.96 -11.77
CA LEU A 228 6.89 -18.14 -10.90
C LEU A 228 6.49 -19.40 -11.69
N ARG A 229 5.37 -19.34 -12.44
CA ARG A 229 4.93 -20.42 -13.34
C ARG A 229 6.00 -20.78 -14.38
N ALA A 230 6.62 -19.79 -15.01
CA ALA A 230 7.68 -20.04 -16.00
C ALA A 230 8.90 -20.74 -15.38
N CYS A 231 9.31 -20.36 -14.17
CA CYS A 231 10.42 -20.99 -13.45
C CYS A 231 10.09 -22.45 -13.09
N LEU A 232 8.87 -22.72 -12.63
CA LEU A 232 8.39 -24.07 -12.32
C LEU A 232 8.33 -24.95 -13.58
N GLN A 233 7.86 -24.40 -14.72
CA GLN A 233 7.87 -25.10 -16.00
C GLN A 233 9.28 -25.41 -16.52
N LEU A 234 10.24 -24.51 -16.31
CA LEU A 234 11.63 -24.76 -16.69
C LEU A 234 12.28 -25.83 -15.81
N ALA A 235 11.98 -25.83 -14.51
CA ALA A 235 12.44 -26.86 -13.58
C ALA A 235 11.84 -28.23 -13.94
N ALA A 236 10.53 -28.30 -14.21
CA ALA A 236 9.84 -29.54 -14.59
C ALA A 236 10.34 -30.15 -15.92
N LYS A 237 10.86 -29.32 -16.84
CA LYS A 237 11.49 -29.79 -18.10
C LYS A 237 12.86 -30.43 -17.90
N SER A 238 13.48 -30.29 -16.72
CA SER A 238 14.80 -30.86 -16.41
C SER A 238 14.72 -32.26 -15.81
N SER A 239 13.56 -32.67 -15.28
CA SER A 239 13.30 -34.03 -14.80
C SER A 239 13.08 -34.99 -15.98
N ILE A 240 13.89 -36.05 -16.03
CA ILE A 240 14.06 -36.97 -17.18
C ILE A 240 12.80 -37.79 -17.53
N PHE A 241 11.73 -37.73 -16.72
CA PHE A 241 10.48 -38.45 -16.97
C PHE A 241 9.29 -37.60 -16.54
N GLN A 242 8.60 -36.93 -17.47
CA GLN A 242 7.14 -36.75 -17.49
C GLN A 242 6.69 -35.87 -18.67
N ILE A 243 5.48 -36.15 -19.15
CA ILE A 243 4.71 -35.30 -20.07
C ILE A 243 4.61 -33.91 -19.40
N ALA A 244 4.84 -32.85 -20.18
CA ALA A 244 4.83 -31.48 -19.66
C ALA A 244 3.45 -31.16 -19.03
N ASP A 245 3.37 -31.23 -17.71
CA ASP A 245 2.25 -30.66 -16.96
C ASP A 245 2.23 -29.15 -17.24
N PRO A 246 1.12 -28.59 -17.75
CA PRO A 246 1.01 -27.15 -17.99
C PRO A 246 1.15 -26.32 -16.70
N ASN A 247 0.87 -26.91 -15.52
CA ASN A 247 0.88 -26.24 -14.23
C ASN A 247 1.69 -27.03 -13.17
N PRO A 248 3.02 -27.08 -13.27
CA PRO A 248 3.85 -27.81 -12.31
C PRO A 248 3.77 -27.17 -10.91
N GLY A 249 3.70 -28.03 -9.89
CA GLY A 249 3.77 -27.64 -8.48
C GLY A 249 5.17 -27.18 -8.05
N ILE A 250 5.24 -26.53 -6.89
CA ILE A 250 6.49 -26.14 -6.25
C ILE A 250 7.16 -27.38 -5.64
N PRO A 251 8.42 -27.70 -5.98
CA PRO A 251 9.13 -28.80 -5.34
C PRO A 251 9.22 -28.63 -3.82
N ALA A 252 8.95 -29.70 -3.07
CA ALA A 252 8.89 -29.64 -1.59
C ALA A 252 10.19 -29.12 -0.93
N HIS A 253 11.35 -29.39 -1.54
CA HIS A 253 12.64 -28.94 -1.02
C HIS A 253 12.88 -27.43 -1.23
N TRP A 254 12.14 -26.76 -2.13
CA TRP A 254 12.23 -25.30 -2.32
C TRP A 254 11.54 -24.54 -1.18
N LEU A 255 10.41 -25.07 -0.69
CA LEU A 255 9.62 -24.46 0.38
C LEU A 255 10.32 -24.44 1.75
N ALA A 256 11.39 -25.23 1.90
CA ALA A 256 12.21 -25.25 3.11
C ALA A 256 13.30 -24.16 3.12
N HIS A 257 13.55 -23.49 1.99
CA HIS A 257 14.70 -22.60 1.81
C HIS A 257 14.33 -21.11 1.94
N ASP A 258 13.15 -20.70 1.49
CA ASP A 258 12.70 -19.30 1.49
C ASP A 258 11.19 -19.21 1.77
N SER A 259 10.81 -18.40 2.76
CA SER A 259 9.40 -18.17 3.17
C SER A 259 8.59 -17.46 2.09
N SER A 260 9.21 -16.77 1.15
CA SER A 260 8.54 -16.02 0.08
C SER A 260 7.74 -16.92 -0.86
N LEU A 261 8.17 -18.17 -1.05
CA LEU A 261 7.40 -19.17 -1.81
C LEU A 261 6.15 -19.59 -1.05
N LEU A 262 6.22 -19.63 0.28
CA LEU A 262 5.08 -19.88 1.16
C LEU A 262 4.11 -18.70 1.14
N ASP A 263 4.62 -17.47 1.15
CA ASP A 263 3.83 -16.24 0.97
C ASP A 263 3.08 -16.27 -0.36
N ALA A 264 3.75 -16.65 -1.46
CA ALA A 264 3.13 -16.75 -2.78
C ALA A 264 2.05 -17.83 -2.83
N LEU A 265 2.26 -18.99 -2.19
CA LEU A 265 1.21 -20.01 -2.04
C LEU A 265 0.03 -19.48 -1.24
N SER A 266 0.27 -18.73 -0.17
CA SER A 266 -0.77 -18.08 0.62
C SER A 266 -1.58 -17.09 -0.22
N HIS A 267 -0.94 -16.23 -1.00
CA HIS A 267 -1.63 -15.31 -1.92
C HIS A 267 -2.45 -16.03 -3.00
N LEU A 268 -1.94 -17.14 -3.55
CA LEU A 268 -2.68 -17.97 -4.49
C LEU A 268 -3.92 -18.61 -3.85
N THR A 269 -3.84 -19.05 -2.58
CA THR A 269 -5.02 -19.54 -1.85
C THR A 269 -6.06 -18.47 -1.57
N ILE A 270 -5.65 -17.24 -1.27
CA ILE A 270 -6.57 -16.12 -1.03
C ILE A 270 -7.31 -15.72 -2.31
N SER A 271 -6.67 -15.87 -3.48
CA SER A 271 -7.25 -15.57 -4.80
C SER A 271 -8.02 -16.74 -5.41
N ASP A 272 -8.17 -17.85 -4.68
CA ASP A 272 -8.82 -19.11 -5.09
C ASP A 272 -8.19 -19.79 -6.34
N ASP A 273 -7.02 -19.34 -6.79
CA ASP A 273 -6.20 -20.00 -7.81
C ASP A 273 -5.35 -21.11 -7.16
N ASN A 274 -6.03 -22.19 -6.78
CA ASN A 274 -5.41 -23.33 -6.12
C ASN A 274 -4.62 -24.25 -7.08
N THR A 275 -4.41 -23.87 -8.35
CA THR A 275 -3.79 -24.76 -9.36
C THR A 275 -2.37 -25.19 -8.97
N ILE A 276 -1.50 -24.23 -8.63
CA ILE A 276 -0.12 -24.48 -8.20
C ILE A 276 -0.11 -25.19 -6.85
N LEU A 277 -0.99 -24.83 -5.92
CA LEU A 277 -1.08 -25.49 -4.62
C LEU A 277 -1.46 -26.96 -4.76
N MET A 278 -2.50 -27.28 -5.55
CA MET A 278 -2.93 -28.66 -5.75
C MET A 278 -1.86 -29.49 -6.47
N ALA A 279 -1.17 -28.91 -7.46
CA ALA A 279 -0.03 -29.56 -8.10
C ALA A 279 1.16 -29.77 -7.15
N THR A 280 1.40 -28.82 -6.24
CA THR A 280 2.42 -28.90 -5.18
C THR A 280 2.10 -30.05 -4.22
N LEU A 281 0.85 -30.13 -3.76
CA LEU A 281 0.39 -31.17 -2.84
C LEU A 281 0.41 -32.56 -3.49
N ALA A 282 0.06 -32.68 -4.76
CA ALA A 282 0.09 -33.95 -5.49
C ALA A 282 1.49 -34.58 -5.57
N GLN A 283 2.56 -33.78 -5.41
CA GLN A 283 3.95 -34.24 -5.44
C GLN A 283 4.52 -34.52 -4.05
N MET A 284 3.81 -34.18 -2.97
CA MET A 284 4.30 -34.27 -1.60
C MET A 284 3.93 -35.59 -0.91
N GLN A 285 4.86 -36.12 -0.13
CA GLN A 285 4.55 -37.18 0.83
C GLN A 285 3.78 -36.62 2.04
N PRO A 286 3.00 -37.44 2.77
CA PRO A 286 2.24 -36.98 3.95
C PRO A 286 3.07 -36.21 4.99
N ALA A 287 4.30 -36.66 5.25
CA ALA A 287 5.22 -35.96 6.16
C ALA A 287 5.61 -34.55 5.66
N GLN A 288 5.72 -34.35 4.35
CA GLN A 288 6.04 -33.05 3.75
C GLN A 288 4.83 -32.12 3.76
N MET A 289 3.63 -32.65 3.52
CA MET A 289 2.39 -31.88 3.64
C MET A 289 2.17 -31.40 5.08
N PHE A 290 2.48 -32.25 6.07
CA PHE A 290 2.42 -31.87 7.47
C PHE A 290 3.45 -30.79 7.81
N GLN A 291 4.68 -30.90 7.30
CA GLN A 291 5.70 -29.86 7.45
C GLN A 291 5.25 -28.54 6.82
N LEU A 292 4.60 -28.57 5.65
CA LEU A 292 4.04 -27.39 5.00
C LEU A 292 2.96 -26.75 5.88
N LEU A 293 2.03 -27.54 6.43
CA LEU A 293 1.00 -27.05 7.35
C LEU A 293 1.63 -26.33 8.55
N ARG A 294 2.65 -26.91 9.18
CA ARG A 294 3.38 -26.28 10.29
C ARG A 294 4.00 -24.95 9.91
N LEU A 295 4.69 -24.90 8.76
CA LEU A 295 5.30 -23.67 8.27
C LEU A 295 4.23 -22.60 8.00
N SER A 296 3.07 -22.98 7.43
CA SER A 296 1.95 -22.06 7.21
C SER A 296 1.41 -21.48 8.51
N VAL A 297 1.27 -22.29 9.56
CA VAL A 297 0.82 -21.82 10.88
C VAL A 297 1.86 -20.89 11.52
N ASN A 298 3.14 -21.29 11.50
CA ASN A 298 4.22 -20.51 12.12
C ASN A 298 4.45 -19.13 11.46
N HIS A 299 4.19 -19.01 10.16
CA HIS A 299 4.29 -17.74 9.42
C HIS A 299 2.96 -16.97 9.37
N GLY A 300 1.91 -17.46 10.02
CA GLY A 300 0.61 -16.80 10.10
C GLY A 300 -0.22 -16.81 8.81
N HIS A 301 0.03 -17.76 7.90
CA HIS A 301 -0.76 -17.95 6.69
C HIS A 301 -2.03 -18.77 6.96
N VAL A 302 -2.97 -18.15 7.66
CA VAL A 302 -4.21 -18.80 8.12
C VAL A 302 -4.99 -19.42 6.97
N SER A 303 -5.21 -18.70 5.86
CA SER A 303 -5.95 -19.22 4.69
C SER A 303 -5.28 -20.43 4.02
N LEU A 304 -3.95 -20.47 3.98
CA LEU A 304 -3.20 -21.61 3.46
C LEU A 304 -3.30 -22.80 4.41
N ALA A 305 -3.08 -22.59 5.71
CA ALA A 305 -3.22 -23.63 6.74
C ALA A 305 -4.64 -24.21 6.76
N GLN A 306 -5.64 -23.35 6.69
CA GLN A 306 -7.05 -23.69 6.57
C GLN A 306 -7.35 -24.57 5.36
N THR A 307 -6.83 -24.18 4.20
CA THR A 307 -7.02 -24.92 2.94
C THR A 307 -6.34 -26.28 3.02
N LEU A 308 -5.14 -26.35 3.61
CA LEU A 308 -4.42 -27.60 3.85
C LEU A 308 -5.22 -28.54 4.78
N ILE A 309 -5.77 -28.02 5.88
CA ILE A 309 -6.61 -28.79 6.81
C ILE A 309 -7.89 -29.29 6.11
N ASN A 310 -8.61 -28.40 5.42
CA ASN A 310 -9.90 -28.73 4.79
C ASN A 310 -9.76 -29.69 3.60
N LYS A 311 -8.75 -29.49 2.76
CA LYS A 311 -8.54 -30.29 1.53
C LYS A 311 -7.81 -31.59 1.80
N ASN A 312 -6.98 -31.67 2.84
CA ASN A 312 -6.23 -32.90 3.21
C ASN A 312 -6.82 -33.67 4.40
N ARG A 313 -8.10 -33.44 4.74
CA ARG A 313 -8.86 -34.20 5.76
C ARG A 313 -8.77 -35.74 5.59
N LEU A 314 -8.39 -36.24 4.41
CA LEU A 314 -8.25 -37.67 4.10
C LEU A 314 -6.83 -38.25 4.27
N TYR A 315 -5.78 -37.41 4.38
CA TYR A 315 -4.38 -37.87 4.35
C TYR A 315 -3.60 -37.62 5.65
N ILE A 316 -4.09 -36.73 6.52
CA ILE A 316 -3.55 -36.56 7.87
C ILE A 316 -4.21 -37.63 8.75
N LYS A 317 -3.52 -38.73 9.04
CA LYS A 317 -3.97 -39.68 10.07
C LYS A 317 -4.03 -38.94 11.41
N GLU A 318 -5.03 -39.24 12.25
CA GLU A 318 -5.23 -38.64 13.58
C GLU A 318 -3.93 -38.60 14.42
N ASN A 319 -3.03 -39.58 14.28
CA ASN A 319 -1.75 -39.61 15.02
C ASN A 319 -0.64 -38.70 14.46
N ALA A 320 -0.78 -38.13 13.26
CA ALA A 320 0.23 -37.28 12.65
C ALA A 320 0.12 -35.81 13.09
N ILE A 321 -1.06 -35.35 13.50
CA ILE A 321 -1.31 -33.94 13.86
C ILE A 321 -0.58 -33.52 15.14
N ASP A 322 -0.35 -34.49 16.04
CA ASP A 322 0.34 -34.31 17.32
C ASP A 322 1.85 -34.57 17.25
N LEU A 323 2.42 -34.80 16.05
CA LEU A 323 3.87 -34.99 15.92
C LEU A 323 4.63 -33.69 16.22
N PRO A 324 5.52 -33.68 17.23
CA PRO A 324 6.24 -32.47 17.62
C PRO A 324 7.37 -32.11 16.65
N ASP A 325 7.85 -30.85 16.65
CA ASP A 325 9.12 -30.48 15.97
C ASP A 325 10.34 -30.79 16.85
N GLY A 326 11.52 -30.39 16.34
CA GLY A 326 12.77 -30.34 17.07
C GLY A 326 12.76 -29.48 18.34
N THR A 327 11.69 -28.76 18.69
CA THR A 327 11.51 -28.09 19.99
C THR A 327 10.53 -28.81 20.91
N GLY A 328 9.77 -29.78 20.40
CA GLY A 328 8.69 -30.44 21.12
C GLY A 328 7.29 -29.88 20.81
N ALA A 329 7.17 -28.84 19.97
CA ALA A 329 5.90 -28.18 19.73
C ALA A 329 5.04 -28.88 18.66
N THR A 330 3.74 -29.03 18.93
CA THR A 330 2.73 -29.53 17.97
C THR A 330 2.14 -28.38 17.15
N VAL A 331 1.38 -28.68 16.09
CA VAL A 331 0.71 -27.65 15.27
C VAL A 331 -0.26 -26.81 16.10
N LEU A 332 -0.96 -27.45 17.04
CA LEU A 332 -1.89 -26.79 17.97
C LEU A 332 -1.16 -25.78 18.87
N MET A 333 0.04 -26.14 19.36
CA MET A 333 0.88 -25.22 20.15
C MET A 333 1.39 -24.04 19.33
N LEU A 334 1.78 -24.26 18.07
CA LEU A 334 2.22 -23.17 17.19
C LEU A 334 1.07 -22.22 16.85
N ALA A 335 -0.14 -22.73 16.66
CA ALA A 335 -1.34 -21.91 16.46
C ALA A 335 -1.69 -21.11 17.73
N ALA A 336 -1.44 -21.69 18.91
CA ALA A 336 -1.62 -21.05 20.21
C ALA A 336 -0.61 -19.90 20.46
N ASP A 337 0.67 -20.11 20.15
CA ASP A 337 1.72 -19.09 20.19
C ASP A 337 1.40 -17.88 19.29
N ALA A 338 0.79 -18.12 18.13
CA ALA A 338 0.48 -17.10 17.13
C ALA A 338 -0.91 -16.46 17.32
N GLY A 339 -1.71 -16.95 18.28
CA GLY A 339 -3.05 -16.42 18.57
C GLY A 339 -4.12 -16.73 17.52
N HIS A 340 -3.89 -17.74 16.67
CA HIS A 340 -4.78 -18.12 15.56
C HIS A 340 -5.92 -19.02 16.01
N HIS A 341 -6.87 -18.46 16.76
CA HIS A 341 -8.02 -19.18 17.32
C HIS A 341 -8.87 -19.95 16.27
N GLU A 342 -9.05 -19.42 15.06
CA GLU A 342 -9.80 -20.09 14.00
C GLU A 342 -9.14 -21.41 13.55
N LEU A 343 -7.80 -21.48 13.60
CA LEU A 343 -7.05 -22.71 13.32
C LEU A 343 -7.08 -23.68 14.49
N ILE A 344 -7.04 -23.17 15.73
CA ILE A 344 -7.11 -23.98 16.95
C ILE A 344 -8.39 -24.80 16.95
N GLU A 345 -9.55 -24.18 16.71
CA GLU A 345 -10.85 -24.87 16.69
C GLU A 345 -10.88 -26.02 15.69
N GLN A 346 -10.31 -25.84 14.52
CA GLN A 346 -10.29 -26.87 13.48
C GLN A 346 -9.27 -27.97 13.71
N LEU A 347 -8.12 -27.62 14.29
CA LEU A 347 -7.13 -28.59 14.73
C LEU A 347 -7.74 -29.50 15.81
N LEU A 348 -8.56 -28.94 16.70
CA LEU A 348 -9.31 -29.72 17.70
C LEU A 348 -10.39 -30.60 17.05
N GLU A 349 -11.13 -30.09 16.06
CA GLU A 349 -12.13 -30.89 15.31
C GLU A 349 -11.52 -32.10 14.58
N ILE A 350 -10.28 -32.00 14.11
CA ILE A 350 -9.57 -33.12 13.46
C ILE A 350 -8.79 -34.00 14.46
N GLY A 351 -8.96 -33.76 15.77
CA GLY A 351 -8.46 -34.62 16.83
C GLY A 351 -7.10 -34.24 17.43
N ALA A 352 -6.60 -33.01 17.25
CA ALA A 352 -5.37 -32.57 17.90
C ALA A 352 -5.49 -32.58 19.43
N SER A 353 -4.47 -33.10 20.11
CA SER A 353 -4.49 -33.26 21.56
C SER A 353 -4.21 -31.94 22.28
N VAL A 354 -5.20 -31.46 23.04
CA VAL A 354 -5.04 -30.33 24.00
C VAL A 354 -4.07 -30.64 25.14
N ARG A 355 -3.79 -31.92 25.39
CA ARG A 355 -2.91 -32.42 26.45
C ARG A 355 -1.48 -32.69 25.99
N ALA A 356 -1.16 -32.49 24.71
CA ALA A 356 0.22 -32.61 24.27
C ALA A 356 1.10 -31.60 25.01
N GLU A 357 2.34 -32.00 25.32
CA GLU A 357 3.32 -31.18 26.03
C GLU A 357 4.60 -31.03 25.21
N ASP A 358 5.16 -29.82 25.19
CA ASP A 358 6.49 -29.58 24.63
C ASP A 358 7.61 -30.05 25.57
N ARG A 359 8.88 -29.85 25.20
CA ARG A 359 10.03 -30.29 26.03
C ARG A 359 10.11 -29.58 27.39
N GLN A 360 9.38 -28.48 27.58
CA GLN A 360 9.28 -27.74 28.83
C GLN A 360 8.02 -28.10 29.62
N GLY A 361 7.24 -29.11 29.19
CA GLY A 361 6.00 -29.49 29.84
C GLY A 361 4.87 -28.51 29.57
N ARG A 362 5.01 -27.62 28.57
CA ARG A 362 3.99 -26.61 28.23
C ARG A 362 2.99 -27.20 27.25
N THR A 363 1.71 -27.04 27.56
CA THR A 363 0.57 -27.33 26.66
C THR A 363 0.27 -26.13 25.76
N ALA A 364 -0.58 -26.34 24.75
CA ALA A 364 -1.06 -25.24 23.91
C ALA A 364 -1.70 -24.11 24.74
N LEU A 365 -2.43 -24.43 25.82
CA LEU A 365 -3.04 -23.41 26.69
C LEU A 365 -1.98 -22.59 27.42
N SER A 366 -0.98 -23.24 28.03
CA SER A 366 0.10 -22.51 28.71
C SER A 366 0.86 -21.56 27.78
N ARG A 367 1.00 -21.94 26.52
CA ARG A 367 1.64 -21.15 25.46
C ARG A 367 0.79 -19.95 25.02
N ALA A 368 -0.51 -20.14 24.81
CA ALA A 368 -1.44 -19.03 24.55
C ALA A 368 -1.50 -18.03 25.73
N CYS A 369 -1.45 -18.54 26.97
CA CYS A 369 -1.45 -17.73 28.18
C CYS A 369 -0.13 -16.97 28.36
N GLU A 370 1.01 -17.62 28.14
CA GLU A 370 2.33 -17.00 28.14
C GLU A 370 2.40 -15.90 27.05
N ALA A 371 1.89 -16.15 25.85
CA ALA A 371 1.85 -15.15 24.77
C ALA A 371 0.76 -14.06 24.93
N GLY A 372 -0.12 -14.17 25.93
CA GLY A 372 -1.20 -13.20 26.18
C GLY A 372 -2.37 -13.24 25.18
N HIS A 373 -2.52 -14.34 24.42
CA HIS A 373 -3.54 -14.51 23.40
C HIS A 373 -4.86 -15.01 23.99
N VAL A 374 -5.68 -14.08 24.52
CA VAL A 374 -6.99 -14.33 25.14
C VAL A 374 -7.89 -15.27 24.32
N ARG A 375 -7.95 -15.05 23.01
CA ARG A 375 -8.83 -15.79 22.10
C ARG A 375 -8.42 -17.25 21.93
N ALA A 376 -7.12 -17.46 21.74
CA ALA A 376 -6.53 -18.80 21.67
C ALA A 376 -6.66 -19.54 23.00
N ALA A 377 -6.38 -18.86 24.13
CA ALA A 377 -6.54 -19.43 25.46
C ALA A 377 -7.99 -19.86 25.73
N LYS A 378 -8.97 -19.08 25.25
CA LYS A 378 -10.38 -19.41 25.37
C LYS A 378 -10.76 -20.62 24.52
N ALA A 379 -10.41 -20.63 23.23
CA ALA A 379 -10.69 -21.76 22.34
C ALA A 379 -10.09 -23.07 22.84
N LEU A 380 -8.88 -23.03 23.44
CA LEU A 380 -8.24 -24.18 24.06
C LEU A 380 -8.94 -24.63 25.34
N THR A 381 -9.39 -23.70 26.18
CA THR A 381 -10.16 -23.99 27.40
C THR A 381 -11.52 -24.61 27.06
N ASP A 382 -12.23 -24.05 26.08
CA ASP A 382 -13.50 -24.57 25.55
C ASP A 382 -13.30 -25.96 24.90
N GLY A 383 -12.12 -26.19 24.31
CA GLY A 383 -11.65 -27.49 23.81
C GLY A 383 -11.21 -28.49 24.89
N GLY A 384 -11.35 -28.17 26.18
CA GLY A 384 -11.05 -29.06 27.30
C GLY A 384 -9.61 -29.02 27.80
N ALA A 385 -8.83 -27.98 27.50
CA ALA A 385 -7.48 -27.82 28.05
C ALA A 385 -7.51 -27.53 29.57
N GLU A 386 -6.58 -28.13 30.31
CA GLU A 386 -6.54 -28.04 31.77
C GLU A 386 -5.88 -26.73 32.24
N ILE A 387 -6.70 -25.82 32.80
CA ILE A 387 -6.25 -24.50 33.31
C ILE A 387 -5.19 -24.64 34.42
N CYS A 388 -5.31 -25.67 35.25
CA CYS A 388 -4.44 -25.95 36.39
C CYS A 388 -3.17 -26.75 36.02
N HIS A 389 -2.94 -27.04 34.73
CA HIS A 389 -1.73 -27.69 34.26
C HIS A 389 -0.47 -26.93 34.70
N ARG A 390 0.59 -27.67 35.05
CA ARG A 390 1.89 -27.10 35.45
C ARG A 390 2.98 -27.53 34.50
N ASP A 391 3.74 -26.56 34.01
CA ASP A 391 4.93 -26.83 33.20
C ASP A 391 6.08 -27.42 34.05
N HIS A 392 7.22 -27.76 33.42
CA HIS A 392 8.39 -28.29 34.12
C HIS A 392 9.04 -27.29 35.10
N ARG A 393 8.67 -26.00 35.05
CA ARG A 393 9.06 -24.98 36.03
C ARG A 393 8.09 -24.93 37.22
N GLY A 394 7.02 -25.72 37.19
CA GLY A 394 5.95 -25.75 38.17
C GLY A 394 4.97 -24.59 38.04
N LEU A 395 4.98 -23.84 36.94
CA LEU A 395 4.12 -22.68 36.72
C LEU A 395 2.80 -23.08 36.06
N THR A 396 1.70 -22.54 36.58
CA THR A 396 0.36 -22.69 35.99
C THR A 396 0.13 -21.73 34.83
N CYS A 397 -0.84 -22.01 33.96
CA CYS A 397 -1.23 -21.09 32.87
C CYS A 397 -1.53 -19.66 33.39
N LYS A 398 -2.15 -19.55 34.57
CA LYS A 398 -2.43 -18.26 35.22
C LYS A 398 -1.17 -17.53 35.67
N GLN A 399 -0.17 -18.26 36.15
CA GLN A 399 1.12 -17.67 36.56
C GLN A 399 1.96 -17.25 35.35
N LEU A 400 1.93 -18.03 34.26
CA LEU A 400 2.59 -17.67 33.00
C LEU A 400 1.96 -16.42 32.35
N ALA A 401 0.65 -16.22 32.48
CA ALA A 401 -0.03 -15.02 31.97
C ALA A 401 0.27 -13.73 32.78
N ALA A 402 0.66 -13.87 34.07
CA ALA A 402 0.91 -12.73 34.95
C ALA A 402 2.16 -11.92 34.55
N ASP A 403 3.15 -12.57 33.93
CA ASP A 403 4.40 -11.93 33.51
C ASP A 403 4.25 -11.02 32.27
N ASN A 404 3.20 -11.22 31.45
CA ASN A 404 2.95 -10.46 30.21
C ASN A 404 1.70 -9.53 30.26
N ASN A 405 1.02 -9.47 31.40
CA ASN A 405 0.04 -8.45 31.81
C ASN A 405 -1.20 -8.17 30.90
N PRO A 406 -1.91 -9.15 30.31
CA PRO A 406 -3.29 -8.95 29.84
C PRO A 406 -4.31 -9.31 30.96
N PRO A 407 -5.00 -8.33 31.59
CA PRO A 407 -5.94 -8.59 32.70
C PRO A 407 -7.04 -9.59 32.37
N ILE A 408 -7.41 -9.68 31.09
CA ILE A 408 -8.50 -10.49 30.56
C ILE A 408 -8.14 -11.99 30.51
N VAL A 409 -6.86 -12.35 30.29
CA VAL A 409 -6.43 -13.77 30.35
C VAL A 409 -6.49 -14.27 31.79
N LEU A 410 -6.12 -13.43 32.75
CA LEU A 410 -6.18 -13.77 34.18
C LEU A 410 -7.62 -13.95 34.68
N GLU A 411 -8.56 -13.17 34.14
CA GLU A 411 -10.00 -13.28 34.38
C GLU A 411 -10.59 -14.55 33.72
N LEU A 412 -10.14 -14.89 32.51
CA LEU A 412 -10.53 -16.13 31.82
C LEU A 412 -10.08 -17.40 32.58
N LEU A 413 -8.93 -17.34 33.25
CA LEU A 413 -8.33 -18.48 33.97
C LEU A 413 -8.72 -18.53 35.47
N SER A 414 -9.58 -17.64 35.95
CA SER A 414 -10.20 -17.79 37.27
C SER A 414 -11.44 -18.67 37.17
N GLU A 415 -11.43 -19.80 37.88
CA GLU A 415 -12.56 -20.74 37.93
C GLU A 415 -13.87 -20.04 38.29
N THR A 416 -14.93 -20.41 37.58
CA THR A 416 -16.33 -20.03 37.81
C THR A 416 -16.73 -20.23 39.27
N ALA A 417 -16.65 -19.15 40.06
CA ALA A 417 -17.29 -19.06 41.36
C ALA A 417 -18.66 -18.42 41.20
N VAL A 418 -19.69 -19.22 41.42
CA VAL A 418 -21.05 -18.76 41.70
C VAL A 418 -20.96 -17.78 42.88
N MET A 419 -21.32 -16.52 42.64
CA MET A 419 -21.36 -15.51 43.69
C MET A 419 -22.61 -15.70 44.54
N GLU A 420 -22.42 -16.07 45.81
CA GLU A 420 -23.31 -15.63 46.88
C GLU A 420 -22.96 -14.19 47.24
N GLU A 421 -24.00 -13.39 47.48
CA GLU A 421 -23.94 -12.02 47.95
C GLU A 421 -23.21 -11.98 49.30
N ASP A 422 -22.24 -11.07 49.42
CA ASP A 422 -22.10 -10.38 50.69
C ASP A 422 -21.62 -8.94 50.52
N SER A 423 -22.30 -8.07 51.25
CA SER A 423 -22.08 -6.64 51.31
C SER A 423 -20.77 -6.30 52.03
N THR A 424 -20.00 -5.35 51.51
CA THR A 424 -19.33 -4.32 52.34
C THR A 424 -18.84 -3.17 51.47
N ASP A 425 -19.10 -1.96 51.95
CA ASP A 425 -18.70 -0.68 51.36
C ASP A 425 -17.18 -0.49 51.32
N GLY A 426 -16.70 0.04 50.19
CA GLY A 426 -15.34 0.57 50.03
C GLY A 426 -15.38 1.79 49.11
N ALA A 427 -15.50 2.97 49.70
CA ALA A 427 -15.47 4.24 48.97
C ALA A 427 -14.05 4.61 48.56
N THR A 428 -13.84 4.97 47.30
CA THR A 428 -13.02 6.14 46.88
C THR A 428 -13.22 6.46 45.39
N ALA A 429 -13.48 7.74 45.11
CA ALA A 429 -13.46 8.41 43.81
C ALA A 429 -14.43 7.92 42.69
N GLY A 430 -15.74 8.12 42.87
CA GLY A 430 -16.72 7.96 41.77
C GLY A 430 -18.12 8.56 42.01
N GLY A 431 -18.30 9.37 43.05
CA GLY A 431 -19.62 9.69 43.63
C GLY A 431 -20.50 10.73 42.90
N GLU A 432 -19.96 11.57 42.02
CA GLU A 432 -20.73 12.72 41.51
C GLU A 432 -21.74 12.38 40.40
N LEU A 433 -21.54 11.30 39.65
CA LEU A 433 -22.39 10.94 38.49
C LEU A 433 -23.63 10.10 38.84
N LYS A 434 -23.67 9.44 40.00
CA LYS A 434 -24.80 8.57 40.40
C LYS A 434 -26.10 9.34 40.69
N HIS A 435 -26.03 10.64 40.94
CA HIS A 435 -27.18 11.47 41.34
C HIS A 435 -27.61 12.57 40.34
N GLU A 436 -26.97 12.67 39.16
CA GLU A 436 -27.41 13.65 38.17
C GLU A 436 -28.71 13.23 37.46
N ARG A 437 -29.74 14.08 37.50
CA ARG A 437 -31.03 13.83 36.83
C ARG A 437 -30.80 13.55 35.34
N PRO A 438 -31.42 12.51 34.72
CA PRO A 438 -31.25 12.15 33.29
C PRO A 438 -31.42 13.32 32.32
N ARG A 439 -32.26 14.29 32.68
CA ARG A 439 -32.47 15.54 31.93
C ARG A 439 -31.22 16.42 31.84
N LYS A 440 -30.42 16.52 32.90
CA LYS A 440 -29.18 17.32 32.94
C LYS A 440 -28.12 16.69 32.04
N ILE A 441 -27.93 15.37 32.16
CA ILE A 441 -27.01 14.60 31.32
C ILE A 441 -27.41 14.70 29.84
N SER A 442 -28.70 14.59 29.53
CA SER A 442 -29.20 14.69 28.14
C SER A 442 -28.87 16.05 27.51
N LYS A 443 -29.11 17.15 28.24
CA LYS A 443 -28.77 18.50 27.77
C LYS A 443 -27.28 18.68 27.56
N GLU A 444 -26.46 18.13 28.46
CA GLU A 444 -25.01 18.20 28.36
C GLU A 444 -24.47 17.41 27.16
N LEU A 445 -24.92 16.17 26.98
CA LEU A 445 -24.56 15.36 25.81
C LEU A 445 -25.00 16.02 24.51
N HIS A 446 -26.20 16.59 24.48
CA HIS A 446 -26.69 17.35 23.35
C HIS A 446 -25.77 18.54 23.02
N ARG A 447 -25.33 19.29 24.04
CA ARG A 447 -24.39 20.42 23.89
C ARG A 447 -23.05 19.95 23.32
N LEU A 448 -22.44 18.93 23.92
CA LEU A 448 -21.15 18.37 23.47
C LEU A 448 -21.22 17.85 22.03
N LEU A 449 -22.30 17.15 21.68
CA LEU A 449 -22.53 16.66 20.32
C LEU A 449 -22.74 17.82 19.34
N CYS A 450 -23.46 18.88 19.73
CA CYS A 450 -23.61 20.09 18.92
C CYS A 450 -22.27 20.80 18.69
N GLU A 451 -21.44 20.93 19.72
CA GLU A 451 -20.10 21.53 19.64
C GLU A 451 -19.15 20.72 18.76
N ALA A 452 -19.27 19.39 18.76
CA ALA A 452 -18.58 18.51 17.83
C ALA A 452 -19.19 18.48 16.41
N GLY A 453 -20.30 19.17 16.20
CA GLY A 453 -20.93 19.36 14.90
C GLY A 453 -22.02 18.35 14.53
N PHE A 454 -22.43 17.45 15.43
CA PHE A 454 -23.55 16.53 15.23
C PHE A 454 -24.90 17.27 15.30
N THR A 455 -25.15 18.07 14.25
CA THR A 455 -26.35 18.89 14.05
C THR A 455 -26.93 18.61 12.67
N GLN A 456 -28.24 18.74 12.52
CA GLN A 456 -28.91 18.57 11.23
C GLN A 456 -28.29 19.47 10.16
N HIS A 457 -28.01 20.73 10.49
CA HIS A 457 -27.41 21.70 9.56
C HIS A 457 -26.07 21.19 8.99
N ARG A 458 -25.17 20.70 9.85
CA ARG A 458 -23.87 20.15 9.39
C ARG A 458 -23.99 18.80 8.71
N ALA A 459 -24.95 17.97 9.10
CA ALA A 459 -25.26 16.73 8.40
C ALA A 459 -25.69 17.00 6.95
N VAL A 460 -26.53 18.02 6.72
CA VAL A 460 -26.91 18.46 5.36
C VAL A 460 -25.68 18.94 4.57
N CYS A 461 -24.75 19.70 5.18
CA CYS A 461 -23.50 20.04 4.50
C CYS A 461 -22.72 18.78 4.07
N GLN A 462 -22.53 17.81 4.98
CA GLN A 462 -21.87 16.54 4.65
C GLN A 462 -22.57 15.78 3.51
N GLN A 463 -23.90 15.79 3.49
CA GLN A 463 -24.69 15.17 2.41
C GLN A 463 -24.41 15.84 1.06
N ARG A 464 -24.27 17.17 1.01
CA ARG A 464 -23.93 17.90 -0.22
C ARG A 464 -22.51 17.60 -0.70
N LEU A 465 -21.56 17.44 0.22
CA LEU A 465 -20.20 16.99 -0.12
C LEU A 465 -20.22 15.57 -0.71
N ALA A 466 -21.03 14.67 -0.15
CA ALA A 466 -21.23 13.34 -0.70
C ALA A 466 -21.91 13.34 -2.08
N ASP A 467 -22.92 14.19 -2.28
CA ASP A 467 -23.57 14.33 -3.59
C ASP A 467 -22.57 14.79 -4.66
N LEU A 468 -21.67 15.73 -4.34
CA LEU A 468 -20.61 16.14 -5.28
C LEU A 468 -19.64 15.00 -5.61
N LEU A 469 -19.22 14.21 -4.62
CA LEU A 469 -18.33 13.08 -4.84
C LEU A 469 -19.01 11.98 -5.69
N GLU A 470 -20.30 11.75 -5.44
CA GLU A 470 -21.14 10.81 -6.19
C GLU A 470 -21.24 11.21 -7.67
N GLU A 471 -21.58 12.47 -7.95
CA GLU A 471 -21.64 13.02 -9.31
C GLU A 471 -20.29 12.91 -10.02
N GLY A 472 -19.19 13.22 -9.33
CA GLY A 472 -17.85 13.07 -9.88
C GLY A 472 -17.46 11.64 -10.22
N SER A 473 -17.82 10.69 -9.35
CA SER A 473 -17.59 9.27 -9.61
C SER A 473 -18.38 8.78 -10.83
N ARG A 474 -19.65 9.18 -10.98
CA ARG A 474 -20.44 8.85 -12.19
C ARG A 474 -19.83 9.45 -13.45
N ALA A 475 -19.43 10.72 -13.39
CA ALA A 475 -18.86 11.41 -14.55
C ALA A 475 -17.56 10.76 -15.05
N LEU A 476 -16.71 10.28 -14.14
CA LEU A 476 -15.41 9.69 -14.47
C LEU A 476 -15.47 8.21 -14.85
N THR A 477 -16.35 7.43 -14.22
CA THR A 477 -16.46 5.98 -14.44
C THR A 477 -17.47 5.60 -15.52
N GLN A 478 -18.42 6.50 -15.83
CA GLN A 478 -19.56 6.23 -16.70
C GLN A 478 -20.47 5.09 -16.21
N GLU A 479 -20.36 4.74 -14.93
CA GLU A 479 -21.22 3.76 -14.27
C GLU A 479 -22.29 4.48 -13.41
N ASP A 480 -23.47 3.87 -13.26
CA ASP A 480 -24.51 4.37 -12.34
C ASP A 480 -24.12 4.04 -10.90
N ARG A 481 -23.23 4.87 -10.37
CA ARG A 481 -22.71 4.79 -9.01
C ARG A 481 -23.52 5.65 -8.07
N GLN A 482 -23.86 5.09 -6.92
CA GLN A 482 -24.61 5.77 -5.87
C GLN A 482 -23.95 5.48 -4.52
N MET A 483 -23.69 6.53 -3.75
CA MET A 483 -23.14 6.43 -2.42
C MET A 483 -24.22 6.01 -1.42
N THR A 484 -23.84 5.17 -0.47
CA THR A 484 -24.68 4.75 0.66
C THR A 484 -23.89 4.84 1.96
N GLY A 485 -24.49 4.47 3.08
CA GLY A 485 -23.80 4.44 4.37
C GLY A 485 -23.52 5.81 4.98
N SER A 486 -22.77 5.83 6.08
CA SER A 486 -22.67 6.99 6.97
C SER A 486 -22.09 8.25 6.30
N PHE A 487 -21.17 8.09 5.34
CA PHE A 487 -20.64 9.20 4.56
C PHE A 487 -21.74 9.91 3.75
N ALA A 488 -22.55 9.14 3.03
CA ALA A 488 -23.64 9.65 2.18
C ALA A 488 -24.84 10.17 2.97
N GLU A 489 -25.08 9.59 4.15
CA GLU A 489 -26.20 9.91 5.05
C GLU A 489 -25.97 11.21 5.84
N GLY A 490 -24.71 11.63 6.03
CA GLY A 490 -24.33 12.85 6.74
C GLY A 490 -24.20 12.69 8.26
N TRP A 491 -24.45 11.49 8.79
CA TRP A 491 -24.42 11.21 10.22
C TRP A 491 -23.40 10.14 10.56
N ALA A 492 -22.59 10.44 11.59
CA ALA A 492 -21.64 9.50 12.18
C ALA A 492 -20.62 8.89 11.18
N ASN A 493 -20.28 9.60 10.10
CA ASN A 493 -19.11 9.31 9.25
C ASN A 493 -17.78 9.41 10.02
N SER A 494 -17.80 10.19 11.09
CA SER A 494 -16.83 10.14 12.17
C SER A 494 -17.62 10.17 13.48
N LEU A 495 -17.15 9.44 14.48
CA LEU A 495 -17.73 9.47 15.84
C LEU A 495 -17.13 10.58 16.71
N VAL A 496 -16.15 11.32 16.19
CA VAL A 496 -15.46 12.40 16.90
C VAL A 496 -16.12 13.74 16.61
N GLN A 497 -16.30 14.08 15.32
CA GLN A 497 -16.79 15.37 14.83
C GLN A 497 -17.44 15.25 13.45
N VAL A 498 -18.23 16.24 13.06
CA VAL A 498 -18.74 16.41 11.67
C VAL A 498 -18.05 17.60 11.00
N ASN A 499 -16.93 17.36 10.32
CA ASN A 499 -16.10 18.41 9.71
C ASN A 499 -15.63 18.08 8.28
N GLY A 500 -16.28 17.14 7.58
CA GLY A 500 -15.92 16.76 6.20
C GLY A 500 -14.93 15.60 6.11
N ARG A 501 -14.14 15.33 7.17
CA ARG A 501 -13.20 14.21 7.20
C ARG A 501 -13.91 12.90 7.55
N THR A 502 -13.44 11.81 6.93
CA THR A 502 -13.87 10.45 7.26
C THR A 502 -13.10 9.92 8.46
N GLY A 503 -13.80 9.33 9.43
CA GLY A 503 -13.13 8.72 10.58
C GLY A 503 -12.40 7.44 10.17
N ALA A 504 -11.28 7.13 10.86
CA ALA A 504 -10.44 5.98 10.52
C ALA A 504 -11.18 4.63 10.50
N ASP A 505 -12.21 4.47 11.31
CA ASP A 505 -13.02 3.24 11.40
C ASP A 505 -14.29 3.29 10.52
N SER A 506 -14.38 4.27 9.61
CA SER A 506 -15.51 4.46 8.69
C SER A 506 -15.09 4.29 7.24
N ASP A 507 -16.02 3.73 6.49
CA ASP A 507 -15.95 3.37 5.09
C ASP A 507 -16.75 4.35 4.22
N ILE A 508 -16.36 4.44 2.95
CA ILE A 508 -17.19 5.04 1.90
C ILE A 508 -17.85 3.90 1.11
N ASP A 509 -19.17 3.77 1.24
CA ASP A 509 -19.92 2.72 0.55
C ASP A 509 -20.45 3.18 -0.81
N TRP A 510 -20.10 2.45 -1.86
CA TRP A 510 -20.59 2.62 -3.22
C TRP A 510 -21.51 1.47 -3.60
N THR A 511 -22.65 1.78 -4.19
CA THR A 511 -23.53 0.84 -4.89
C THR A 511 -23.47 1.15 -6.39
N VAL A 512 -23.06 0.17 -7.20
CA VAL A 512 -22.96 0.30 -8.66
C VAL A 512 -24.09 -0.49 -9.29
N LEU A 513 -25.03 0.21 -9.93
CA LEU A 513 -26.13 -0.42 -10.65
C LEU A 513 -25.62 -0.95 -12.00
N VAL A 514 -25.73 -2.26 -12.19
CA VAL A 514 -25.26 -2.93 -13.41
C VAL A 514 -26.26 -2.65 -14.56
N PRO A 515 -25.80 -2.10 -15.70
CA PRO A 515 -26.68 -1.78 -16.82
C PRO A 515 -27.22 -3.04 -17.51
N GLY A 516 -28.42 -2.93 -18.08
CA GLY A 516 -28.98 -3.92 -19.00
C GLY A 516 -29.88 -5.01 -18.40
N GLN A 517 -29.96 -5.15 -17.08
CA GLN A 517 -30.85 -6.13 -16.43
C GLN A 517 -31.74 -5.46 -15.39
N THR A 518 -33.05 -5.62 -15.51
CA THR A 518 -34.03 -5.20 -14.50
C THR A 518 -34.77 -6.43 -14.00
N PHE A 519 -34.80 -6.62 -12.68
CA PHE A 519 -35.53 -7.71 -12.06
C PHE A 519 -36.91 -7.29 -11.56
N HIS A 520 -37.83 -8.26 -11.57
CA HIS A 520 -39.22 -8.05 -11.20
C HIS A 520 -39.56 -8.99 -10.06
N LEU A 521 -39.92 -8.44 -8.89
CA LEU A 521 -40.18 -9.23 -7.69
C LEU A 521 -41.66 -9.58 -7.59
N LYS A 522 -41.97 -10.85 -7.32
CA LYS A 522 -43.35 -11.34 -7.14
C LYS A 522 -44.02 -10.63 -5.96
N GLY A 523 -45.18 -10.03 -6.19
CA GLY A 523 -45.93 -9.28 -5.17
C GLY A 523 -45.51 -7.82 -4.98
N ALA A 524 -44.44 -7.36 -5.66
CA ALA A 524 -43.96 -5.99 -5.59
C ALA A 524 -43.97 -5.28 -6.96
N CYS A 525 -43.80 -6.03 -8.06
CA CYS A 525 -43.89 -5.50 -9.42
C CYS A 525 -45.31 -5.00 -9.72
N VAL A 526 -45.43 -3.71 -10.05
CA VAL A 526 -46.68 -3.13 -10.55
C VAL A 526 -46.81 -3.56 -12.00
N ASN A 527 -47.91 -4.23 -12.36
CA ASN A 527 -48.12 -4.92 -13.64
C ASN A 527 -48.31 -3.93 -14.82
N SER A 528 -47.35 -3.03 -15.02
CA SER A 528 -47.33 -2.01 -16.09
C SER A 528 -47.14 -2.66 -17.46
N THR A 529 -47.44 -1.94 -18.52
CA THR A 529 -47.27 -2.42 -19.91
C THR A 529 -45.84 -2.92 -20.18
N ALA A 530 -44.84 -2.29 -19.57
CA ALA A 530 -43.43 -2.69 -19.67
C ALA A 530 -43.08 -3.98 -18.88
N CYS A 531 -43.86 -4.34 -17.85
CA CYS A 531 -43.58 -5.48 -16.97
C CYS A 531 -44.42 -6.73 -17.31
N ARG A 532 -45.38 -6.62 -18.24
CA ARG A 532 -46.44 -7.64 -18.47
C ARG A 532 -45.93 -9.06 -18.79
N HIS A 533 -44.76 -9.17 -19.42
CA HIS A 533 -44.13 -10.45 -19.77
C HIS A 533 -42.84 -10.72 -18.98
N ALA A 534 -42.56 -9.90 -17.96
CA ALA A 534 -41.35 -10.05 -17.19
C ALA A 534 -41.44 -11.26 -16.26
N ARG A 535 -40.32 -11.97 -16.12
CA ARG A 535 -40.21 -13.07 -15.16
C ARG A 535 -40.25 -12.52 -13.74
N LEU A 536 -41.20 -13.01 -12.94
CA LEU A 536 -41.33 -12.66 -11.53
C LEU A 536 -40.47 -13.58 -10.66
N LEU A 537 -39.55 -13.00 -9.90
CA LEU A 537 -38.73 -13.73 -8.93
C LEU A 537 -39.50 -13.88 -7.61
N ALA A 538 -39.57 -15.10 -7.10
CA ALA A 538 -40.08 -15.34 -5.75
C ALA A 538 -39.09 -14.78 -4.72
N VAL A 539 -39.60 -14.12 -3.68
CA VAL A 539 -38.79 -13.61 -2.57
C VAL A 539 -39.13 -14.40 -1.32
N ASN A 540 -38.14 -15.10 -0.76
CA ASN A 540 -38.25 -15.89 0.46
C ASN A 540 -37.23 -15.36 1.47
N GLU A 541 -37.67 -14.97 2.67
CA GLU A 541 -36.80 -14.40 3.72
C GLU A 541 -35.87 -13.29 3.22
N GLY A 542 -36.39 -12.43 2.33
CA GLY A 542 -35.66 -11.33 1.71
C GLY A 542 -34.64 -11.68 0.65
N HIS A 543 -34.67 -12.91 0.16
CA HIS A 543 -33.83 -13.38 -0.91
C HIS A 543 -34.67 -13.72 -2.14
N ALA A 544 -34.40 -13.04 -3.24
CA ALA A 544 -34.98 -13.29 -4.55
C ALA A 544 -34.30 -14.51 -5.18
N GLN A 545 -35.10 -15.50 -5.58
CA GLN A 545 -34.64 -16.74 -6.19
C GLN A 545 -34.23 -16.51 -7.64
N VAL A 546 -33.03 -16.95 -8.02
CA VAL A 546 -32.48 -16.86 -9.38
C VAL A 546 -32.02 -18.22 -9.88
N ASP A 547 -31.84 -18.39 -11.20
CA ASP A 547 -31.48 -19.71 -11.78
C ASP A 547 -29.99 -20.04 -11.70
N VAL A 548 -29.14 -19.01 -11.58
CA VAL A 548 -27.69 -19.12 -11.65
C VAL A 548 -27.12 -18.76 -10.29
N GLY A 549 -26.07 -19.48 -9.88
CA GLY A 549 -25.35 -19.18 -8.64
C GLY A 549 -24.81 -17.75 -8.65
N SER A 550 -25.12 -16.99 -7.61
CA SER A 550 -24.75 -15.57 -7.47
C SER A 550 -23.48 -15.36 -6.62
N GLY A 551 -23.23 -16.23 -5.64
CA GLY A 551 -22.12 -16.09 -4.68
C GLY A 551 -22.47 -15.20 -3.48
N SER A 552 -21.66 -15.28 -2.42
CA SER A 552 -21.97 -14.72 -1.10
C SER A 552 -21.22 -13.43 -0.74
N GLN A 553 -20.41 -12.87 -1.65
CA GLN A 553 -19.65 -11.63 -1.41
C GLN A 553 -20.29 -10.43 -2.13
N PRO A 554 -21.16 -9.65 -1.45
CA PRO A 554 -21.91 -8.57 -2.09
C PRO A 554 -21.07 -7.34 -2.40
N ALA A 555 -19.98 -7.11 -1.66
CA ALA A 555 -19.16 -5.91 -1.77
C ALA A 555 -17.66 -6.26 -1.83
N MET A 556 -16.93 -5.51 -2.65
CA MET A 556 -15.48 -5.54 -2.74
C MET A 556 -14.89 -4.37 -1.97
N THR A 557 -14.00 -4.65 -1.01
CA THR A 557 -13.33 -3.63 -0.20
C THR A 557 -12.01 -3.23 -0.83
N ALA A 558 -11.82 -1.92 -1.01
CA ALA A 558 -10.53 -1.27 -1.22
C ALA A 558 -10.04 -0.74 0.14
N PRO A 559 -8.96 -1.31 0.72
CA PRO A 559 -8.49 -0.93 2.05
C PRO A 559 -7.97 0.51 2.07
N ALA A 560 -8.04 1.16 3.23
CA ALA A 560 -7.46 2.48 3.42
C ALA A 560 -5.95 2.49 3.08
N CYS A 561 -5.48 3.54 2.41
CA CYS A 561 -4.11 3.65 1.94
C CYS A 561 -3.73 5.14 1.77
N GLY A 562 -2.68 5.59 2.47
CA GLY A 562 -2.32 7.01 2.53
C GLY A 562 -3.48 7.87 3.01
N VAL A 563 -3.81 8.92 2.28
CA VAL A 563 -4.93 9.85 2.57
C VAL A 563 -6.31 9.28 2.20
N ARG A 564 -6.37 8.09 1.60
CA ARG A 564 -7.62 7.48 1.13
C ARG A 564 -8.23 6.60 2.23
N PRO A 565 -9.47 6.84 2.65
CA PRO A 565 -10.17 5.95 3.57
C PRO A 565 -10.56 4.64 2.88
N THR A 566 -10.96 3.63 3.66
CA THR A 566 -11.53 2.39 3.15
C THR A 566 -12.76 2.69 2.31
N GLN A 567 -12.89 2.01 1.17
CA GLN A 567 -14.07 2.14 0.31
C GLN A 567 -14.62 0.76 -0.06
N ASP A 568 -15.93 0.58 0.11
CA ASP A 568 -16.62 -0.66 -0.22
C ASP A 568 -17.45 -0.45 -1.50
N THR A 569 -17.33 -1.37 -2.46
CA THR A 569 -18.06 -1.30 -3.73
C THR A 569 -18.96 -2.51 -3.89
N CYS A 570 -20.27 -2.30 -3.84
CA CYS A 570 -21.29 -3.31 -4.01
C CYS A 570 -21.91 -3.22 -5.42
N ARG A 571 -21.81 -4.29 -6.21
CA ARG A 571 -22.53 -4.37 -7.49
C ARG A 571 -23.97 -4.82 -7.24
N ALA A 572 -24.91 -4.10 -7.84
CA ALA A 572 -26.33 -4.28 -7.61
C ALA A 572 -27.13 -4.31 -8.92
N ILE A 573 -28.25 -5.03 -8.91
CA ILE A 573 -29.16 -5.14 -10.06
C ILE A 573 -30.48 -4.44 -9.69
N GLN A 574 -30.87 -3.46 -10.49
CA GLN A 574 -32.05 -2.64 -10.25
C GLN A 574 -33.33 -3.47 -10.39
N CYS A 575 -34.31 -3.26 -9.49
CA CYS A 575 -35.66 -3.79 -9.66
C CYS A 575 -36.59 -2.77 -10.32
N CYS A 576 -37.70 -3.23 -10.91
CA CYS A 576 -38.68 -2.37 -11.57
C CYS A 576 -39.45 -1.44 -10.64
N SER A 577 -39.52 -1.76 -9.34
CA SER A 577 -40.33 -1.05 -8.35
C SER A 577 -39.78 -1.25 -6.94
N GLY A 578 -40.31 -0.49 -5.98
CA GLY A 578 -40.09 -0.76 -4.56
C GLY A 578 -40.74 -2.07 -4.12
N TYR A 579 -40.45 -2.53 -2.89
CA TYR A 579 -41.03 -3.74 -2.31
C TYR A 579 -42.25 -3.39 -1.42
N PHE A 580 -43.46 -3.77 -1.84
CA PHE A 580 -44.70 -3.42 -1.13
C PHE A 580 -45.27 -4.59 -0.31
N LYS A 581 -45.19 -4.50 1.01
CA LYS A 581 -46.01 -5.31 1.94
C LYS A 581 -46.40 -4.46 3.17
N TYR A 582 -47.52 -3.75 3.08
CA TYR A 582 -48.37 -3.17 4.15
C TYR A 582 -47.77 -2.48 5.40
N ARG A 583 -46.47 -2.17 5.50
CA ARG A 583 -45.86 -1.73 6.79
C ARG A 583 -45.40 -0.28 6.91
N ILE A 584 -45.58 0.58 5.90
CA ILE A 584 -44.97 1.93 5.92
C ILE A 584 -45.98 3.05 5.66
N HIS A 585 -47.02 3.10 6.47
CA HIS A 585 -47.92 4.26 6.55
C HIS A 585 -47.29 5.49 7.25
N ILE A 586 -46.08 5.35 7.79
CA ILE A 586 -45.45 6.33 8.69
C ILE A 586 -44.46 7.26 7.95
N LEU A 587 -44.06 6.93 6.72
CA LEU A 587 -43.12 7.75 5.93
C LEU A 587 -43.61 7.97 4.49
N PRO A 588 -44.82 8.54 4.25
CA PRO A 588 -45.49 8.53 2.95
C PRO A 588 -44.75 9.26 1.82
N LYS A 589 -43.81 10.17 2.15
CA LYS A 589 -43.08 11.00 1.16
C LYS A 589 -41.93 10.28 0.43
N TYR A 590 -41.56 9.06 0.83
CA TYR A 590 -40.30 8.42 0.40
C TYR A 590 -40.48 7.17 -0.49
N PHE A 591 -41.67 6.95 -1.05
CA PHE A 591 -42.09 5.65 -1.61
C PHE A 591 -42.13 5.52 -3.13
N LEU A 592 -41.12 6.01 -3.85
CA LEU A 592 -41.03 5.80 -5.30
C LEU A 592 -39.69 5.22 -5.78
N THR A 593 -38.68 5.11 -4.91
CA THR A 593 -37.38 4.57 -5.30
C THR A 593 -37.45 3.05 -5.44
N PRO A 594 -37.03 2.45 -6.57
CA PRO A 594 -37.01 1.00 -6.67
C PRO A 594 -35.98 0.38 -5.72
N VAL A 595 -36.24 -0.84 -5.26
CA VAL A 595 -35.23 -1.65 -4.55
C VAL A 595 -34.22 -2.22 -5.55
N HIS A 596 -33.12 -2.76 -5.05
CA HIS A 596 -32.12 -3.44 -5.86
C HIS A 596 -31.70 -4.75 -5.20
N LEU A 597 -31.14 -5.66 -6.02
CA LEU A 597 -30.65 -6.95 -5.60
C LEU A 597 -29.13 -6.94 -5.50
N VAL A 598 -28.59 -7.56 -4.45
CA VAL A 598 -27.14 -7.69 -4.23
C VAL A 598 -26.74 -9.15 -4.05
N SER A 599 -25.50 -9.46 -4.39
CA SER A 599 -24.97 -10.82 -4.30
C SER A 599 -24.66 -11.22 -2.86
N ALA A 600 -25.70 -11.59 -2.11
CA ALA A 600 -25.56 -12.14 -0.78
C ALA A 600 -26.51 -13.33 -0.67
N THR A 601 -25.95 -14.52 -0.52
CA THR A 601 -26.69 -15.75 -0.30
C THR A 601 -26.72 -16.11 1.19
N ARG A 602 -27.74 -16.86 1.60
CA ARG A 602 -27.76 -17.50 2.92
C ARG A 602 -26.70 -18.63 2.96
N PRO A 603 -26.20 -19.02 4.16
CA PRO A 603 -25.15 -20.04 4.29
C PRO A 603 -25.44 -21.35 3.54
N ASP A 604 -26.72 -21.76 3.46
CA ASP A 604 -27.15 -23.02 2.85
C ASP A 604 -27.67 -22.88 1.40
N SER A 605 -27.50 -21.73 0.75
CA SER A 605 -28.04 -21.46 -0.59
C SER A 605 -27.00 -20.82 -1.50
N SER A 606 -27.06 -21.15 -2.79
CA SER A 606 -26.14 -20.61 -3.81
C SER A 606 -26.85 -19.75 -4.88
N ASN A 607 -28.18 -19.86 -5.01
CA ASN A 607 -28.94 -19.36 -6.16
C ASN A 607 -29.93 -18.25 -5.78
N GLU A 608 -29.44 -17.28 -4.99
CA GLU A 608 -30.27 -16.27 -4.36
C GLU A 608 -29.60 -14.89 -4.41
N LEU A 609 -30.40 -13.83 -4.55
CA LEU A 609 -29.93 -12.46 -4.40
C LEU A 609 -30.69 -11.77 -3.28
N ARG A 610 -30.00 -11.05 -2.40
CA ARG A 610 -30.63 -10.34 -1.29
C ARG A 610 -31.28 -9.05 -1.77
N VAL A 611 -32.52 -8.80 -1.36
CA VAL A 611 -33.20 -7.53 -1.56
C VAL A 611 -32.59 -6.49 -0.63
N SER A 612 -32.04 -5.42 -1.21
CA SER A 612 -31.40 -4.32 -0.47
C SER A 612 -32.28 -3.08 -0.43
N PHE A 613 -32.27 -2.42 0.73
CA PHE A 613 -33.01 -1.18 0.99
C PHE A 613 -32.10 0.03 1.21
N SER A 614 -30.79 -0.07 0.92
CA SER A 614 -29.80 0.96 1.26
C SER A 614 -30.14 2.36 0.72
N PHE A 615 -30.80 2.49 -0.44
CA PHE A 615 -31.30 3.77 -0.96
C PHE A 615 -32.44 4.36 -0.13
N HIS A 616 -33.34 3.51 0.37
CA HIS A 616 -34.42 3.94 1.28
C HIS A 616 -33.84 4.35 2.64
N GLU A 617 -32.88 3.58 3.15
CA GLU A 617 -32.16 3.92 4.38
C GLU A 617 -31.50 5.30 4.26
N ARG A 618 -30.76 5.55 3.16
CA ARG A 618 -30.14 6.85 2.88
C ARG A 618 -31.17 7.98 2.94
N GLN A 619 -32.33 7.82 2.30
CA GLN A 619 -33.38 8.85 2.32
C GLN A 619 -33.91 9.14 3.73
N ILE A 620 -34.15 8.12 4.55
CA ILE A 620 -34.62 8.32 5.93
C ILE A 620 -33.54 9.03 6.76
N MET A 621 -32.31 8.54 6.68
CA MET A 621 -31.17 9.07 7.44
C MET A 621 -30.85 10.53 7.08
N ARG A 622 -31.07 10.93 5.83
CA ARG A 622 -30.86 12.33 5.39
C ARG A 622 -31.86 13.32 5.97
N ASN A 623 -33.02 12.84 6.43
CA ASN A 623 -34.12 13.69 6.95
C ASN A 623 -34.23 13.72 8.47
N LEU A 624 -33.23 13.19 9.20
CA LEU A 624 -33.24 13.19 10.65
C LEU A 624 -33.10 14.61 11.22
N SER A 625 -33.84 14.87 12.30
CA SER A 625 -33.60 16.04 13.16
C SER A 625 -32.27 15.90 13.92
N THR A 626 -31.79 17.00 14.51
CA THR A 626 -30.56 16.98 15.32
C THR A 626 -30.62 15.91 16.42
N VAL A 627 -31.71 15.84 17.19
CA VAL A 627 -31.82 14.87 18.30
C VAL A 627 -31.89 13.43 17.78
N GLN A 628 -32.56 13.19 16.65
CA GLN A 628 -32.64 11.86 16.02
C GLN A 628 -31.26 11.40 15.51
N GLY A 629 -30.52 12.28 14.83
CA GLY A 629 -29.16 12.00 14.36
C GLY A 629 -28.15 11.82 15.50
N GLN A 630 -28.31 12.58 16.60
CA GLN A 630 -27.53 12.39 17.82
C GLN A 630 -27.80 11.03 18.48
N LEU A 631 -29.06 10.63 18.61
CA LEU A 631 -29.42 9.30 19.10
C LEU A 631 -28.78 8.20 18.24
N PHE A 632 -28.86 8.30 16.92
CA PHE A 632 -28.19 7.38 16.01
C PHE A 632 -26.68 7.31 16.26
N THR A 633 -26.03 8.46 16.39
CA THR A 633 -24.59 8.56 16.64
C THR A 633 -24.21 7.86 17.94
N MET A 634 -25.01 8.02 19.00
CA MET A 634 -24.81 7.36 20.29
C MET A 634 -25.00 5.83 20.19
N ILE A 635 -26.05 5.36 19.51
CA ILE A 635 -26.28 3.92 19.31
C ILE A 635 -25.13 3.33 18.48
N LYS A 636 -24.71 3.99 17.40
CA LYS A 636 -23.56 3.57 16.57
C LYS A 636 -22.28 3.52 17.42
N PHE A 637 -22.02 4.53 18.24
CA PHE A 637 -20.88 4.54 19.17
C PHE A 637 -20.90 3.33 20.10
N ILE A 638 -22.05 3.03 20.73
CA ILE A 638 -22.16 1.88 21.62
C ILE A 638 -21.86 0.58 20.87
N PHE A 639 -22.48 0.39 19.70
CA PHE A 639 -22.41 -0.87 18.95
C PHE A 639 -21.05 -1.11 18.29
N LYS A 640 -20.42 -0.05 17.77
CA LYS A 640 -19.18 -0.16 16.98
C LYS A 640 -17.91 0.12 17.78
N LYS A 641 -18.00 0.84 18.90
CA LYS A 641 -16.83 1.30 19.66
C LYS A 641 -16.86 0.85 21.11
N TYR A 642 -17.91 1.20 21.87
CA TYR A 642 -17.96 0.92 23.30
C TYR A 642 -18.00 -0.59 23.61
N LEU A 643 -18.96 -1.33 23.04
CA LEU A 643 -19.08 -2.78 23.31
C LEU A 643 -17.83 -3.57 22.87
N PRO A 644 -17.26 -3.35 21.67
CA PRO A 644 -16.08 -4.11 21.25
C PRO A 644 -14.81 -3.76 22.03
N ILE A 645 -14.56 -2.47 22.32
CA ILE A 645 -13.28 -2.05 22.92
C ILE A 645 -13.31 -2.20 24.44
N ASN A 646 -14.42 -1.86 25.09
CA ASN A 646 -14.47 -1.77 26.55
C ASN A 646 -15.08 -3.00 27.21
N MET A 647 -15.81 -3.81 26.46
CA MET A 647 -16.50 -4.98 26.97
C MET A 647 -16.18 -6.24 26.17
N SER A 648 -15.20 -6.19 25.26
CA SER A 648 -14.78 -7.31 24.39
C SER A 648 -15.96 -8.03 23.73
N THR A 649 -17.01 -7.27 23.37
CA THR A 649 -18.29 -7.80 22.89
C THR A 649 -18.62 -7.27 21.49
N PRO A 650 -17.89 -7.73 20.45
CA PRO A 650 -18.33 -7.53 19.07
C PRO A 650 -19.57 -8.38 18.77
N GLY A 651 -20.35 -7.97 17.76
CA GLY A 651 -21.56 -8.70 17.36
C GLY A 651 -22.59 -7.81 16.69
N LEU A 652 -22.55 -6.50 16.99
CA LEU A 652 -23.43 -5.50 16.39
C LEU A 652 -22.71 -4.70 15.29
N LYS A 653 -23.51 -4.09 14.41
CA LYS A 653 -23.06 -3.39 13.20
C LYS A 653 -23.87 -2.11 13.01
N THR A 654 -23.41 -1.22 12.14
CA THR A 654 -24.09 0.05 11.86
C THR A 654 -25.51 -0.14 11.31
N TYR A 655 -25.76 -1.18 10.51
CA TYR A 655 -27.12 -1.46 10.02
C TYR A 655 -28.08 -1.89 11.16
N HIS A 656 -27.59 -2.52 12.23
CA HIS A 656 -28.39 -2.79 13.44
C HIS A 656 -28.80 -1.47 14.11
N ALA A 657 -27.87 -0.53 14.26
CA ALA A 657 -28.14 0.79 14.82
C ALA A 657 -29.15 1.58 13.98
N LYS A 658 -29.02 1.55 12.64
CA LYS A 658 -29.98 2.18 11.71
C LYS A 658 -31.37 1.57 11.83
N THR A 659 -31.45 0.24 11.80
CA THR A 659 -32.73 -0.48 11.89
C THR A 659 -33.43 -0.19 13.22
N LEU A 660 -32.68 -0.18 14.32
CA LEU A 660 -33.21 0.17 15.65
C LEU A 660 -33.73 1.61 15.69
N LEU A 661 -32.99 2.58 15.12
CA LEU A 661 -33.45 3.94 14.99
C LEU A 661 -34.76 4.04 14.20
N PHE A 662 -34.89 3.30 13.08
CA PHE A 662 -36.12 3.33 12.29
C PHE A 662 -37.33 2.81 13.06
N PHE A 663 -37.16 1.78 13.90
CA PHE A 663 -38.22 1.35 14.81
C PHE A 663 -38.54 2.40 15.88
N MET A 664 -37.55 3.11 16.42
CA MET A 664 -37.76 4.24 17.34
C MET A 664 -38.54 5.40 16.67
N LEU A 665 -38.17 5.77 15.44
CA LEU A 665 -38.91 6.76 14.64
C LEU A 665 -40.35 6.31 14.40
N LYS A 666 -40.53 5.03 14.03
CA LYS A 666 -41.86 4.44 13.80
C LYS A 666 -42.72 4.48 15.06
N LYS A 667 -42.16 4.10 16.20
CA LYS A 667 -42.84 4.07 17.50
C LYS A 667 -43.36 5.46 17.88
N HIS A 668 -42.58 6.50 17.63
CA HIS A 668 -42.89 7.87 18.06
C HIS A 668 -43.51 8.76 16.98
N ALA A 669 -43.69 8.27 15.74
CA ALA A 669 -44.18 9.09 14.64
C ALA A 669 -45.58 9.69 14.85
N TYR A 670 -46.49 8.97 15.53
CA TYR A 670 -47.83 9.47 15.87
C TYR A 670 -47.91 10.17 17.23
N PHE A 671 -46.98 9.86 18.14
CA PHE A 671 -47.01 10.38 19.52
C PHE A 671 -46.27 11.72 19.65
N ASP A 672 -45.30 12.03 18.79
CA ASP A 672 -44.47 13.24 18.94
C ASP A 672 -45.28 14.55 18.85
N SER A 673 -46.41 14.56 18.13
CA SER A 673 -47.35 15.69 18.12
C SER A 673 -48.01 15.95 19.49
N ILE A 674 -47.98 14.97 20.40
CA ILE A 674 -48.62 15.01 21.72
C ILE A 674 -47.56 15.05 22.85
N THR A 675 -46.49 14.26 22.74
CA THR A 675 -45.48 14.09 23.80
C THR A 675 -44.20 14.92 23.61
N GLN A 676 -43.94 15.42 22.40
CA GLN A 676 -42.72 16.16 22.03
C GLN A 676 -41.44 15.49 22.56
N LEU A 677 -41.25 14.21 22.25
CA LEU A 677 -40.21 13.37 22.82
C LEU A 677 -38.84 13.67 22.21
N TRP A 678 -38.76 14.06 20.94
CA TRP A 678 -37.52 14.38 20.21
C TRP A 678 -36.90 15.73 20.61
N LYS A 679 -36.64 15.92 21.91
CA LYS A 679 -36.05 17.12 22.51
C LYS A 679 -34.68 16.84 23.13
N PRO A 680 -33.79 17.85 23.21
CA PRO A 680 -32.48 17.74 23.84
C PRO A 680 -32.51 17.14 25.26
N GLU A 681 -33.49 17.52 26.09
CA GLU A 681 -33.64 16.98 27.46
C GLU A 681 -33.96 15.48 27.56
N HIS A 682 -34.35 14.83 26.47
CA HIS A 682 -34.81 13.45 26.47
C HIS A 682 -33.81 12.48 25.83
N LEU A 683 -32.63 12.95 25.43
CA LEU A 683 -31.66 12.13 24.69
C LEU A 683 -31.27 10.82 25.41
N VAL A 684 -31.03 10.87 26.73
CA VAL A 684 -30.74 9.67 27.54
C VAL A 684 -31.96 8.75 27.67
N ILE A 685 -33.17 9.32 27.75
CA ILE A 685 -34.42 8.56 27.85
C ILE A 685 -34.64 7.79 26.54
N LEU A 686 -34.49 8.47 25.41
CA LEU A 686 -34.56 7.89 24.08
C LEU A 686 -33.51 6.78 23.88
N LEU A 687 -32.29 6.99 24.38
CA LEU A 687 -31.25 5.97 24.36
C LEU A 687 -31.64 4.74 25.18
N ARG A 688 -32.09 4.93 26.43
CA ARG A 688 -32.55 3.82 27.29
C ARG A 688 -33.69 3.04 26.64
N GLU A 689 -34.67 3.73 26.06
CA GLU A 689 -35.77 3.12 25.36
C GLU A 689 -35.32 2.34 24.11
N SER A 690 -34.32 2.87 23.38
CA SER A 690 -33.74 2.15 22.24
C SER A 690 -33.03 0.85 22.68
N LEU A 691 -32.35 0.87 23.83
CA LEU A 691 -31.72 -0.33 24.41
C LEU A 691 -32.77 -1.35 24.88
N ASP A 692 -33.86 -0.90 25.52
CA ASP A 692 -34.99 -1.76 25.89
C ASP A 692 -35.59 -2.43 24.66
N MET A 693 -35.80 -1.67 23.60
CA MET A 693 -36.31 -2.18 22.33
C MET A 693 -35.34 -3.20 21.72
N MET A 694 -34.04 -2.91 21.73
CA MET A 694 -33.01 -3.84 21.24
C MET A 694 -33.01 -5.16 22.02
N LEU A 695 -33.07 -5.09 23.35
CA LEU A 695 -33.16 -6.28 24.21
C LEU A 695 -34.42 -7.10 23.90
N SER A 696 -35.56 -6.44 23.71
CA SER A 696 -36.81 -7.12 23.33
C SER A 696 -36.72 -7.81 21.97
N PHE A 697 -36.00 -7.23 21.00
CA PHE A 697 -35.78 -7.86 19.71
C PHE A 697 -34.86 -9.08 19.80
N ILE A 698 -33.78 -8.99 20.59
CA ILE A 698 -32.88 -10.11 20.83
C ILE A 698 -33.64 -11.29 21.46
N ASP A 699 -34.60 -11.02 22.35
CA ASP A 699 -35.43 -12.04 23.00
C ASP A 699 -36.55 -12.61 22.15
N SER A 700 -36.93 -11.93 21.07
CA SER A 700 -38.11 -12.29 20.29
C SER A 700 -37.97 -13.57 19.46
N SER A 701 -36.77 -14.14 19.38
CA SER A 701 -36.45 -15.33 18.58
C SER A 701 -35.66 -16.30 19.42
N ASP A 702 -35.92 -17.60 19.31
CA ASP A 702 -35.14 -18.64 20.00
C ASP A 702 -33.80 -18.94 19.30
N SER A 703 -33.65 -18.55 18.03
CA SER A 703 -32.40 -18.74 17.28
C SER A 703 -31.21 -18.03 17.98
N PRO A 704 -30.04 -18.69 18.08
CA PRO A 704 -28.82 -18.09 18.63
C PRO A 704 -28.17 -17.06 17.69
N HIS A 705 -28.60 -17.01 16.44
CA HIS A 705 -28.00 -16.22 15.37
C HIS A 705 -28.80 -14.96 15.04
N VAL A 706 -30.12 -15.00 15.23
CA VAL A 706 -31.02 -13.86 14.96
C VAL A 706 -30.84 -12.80 16.04
N CYS A 707 -30.64 -11.55 15.59
CA CYS A 707 -30.45 -10.38 16.43
C CYS A 707 -31.72 -9.54 16.56
N MET A 708 -32.34 -9.20 15.43
CA MET A 708 -33.54 -8.35 15.40
C MET A 708 -34.30 -8.49 14.07
N PRO A 709 -35.60 -8.16 14.00
CA PRO A 709 -36.32 -8.12 12.72
C PRO A 709 -35.81 -6.98 11.82
N HIS A 710 -35.79 -7.19 10.51
CA HIS A 710 -35.50 -6.12 9.55
C HIS A 710 -36.69 -5.17 9.40
N PHE A 711 -36.42 -3.86 9.33
CA PHE A 711 -37.46 -2.82 9.37
C PHE A 711 -38.43 -2.88 8.19
N PHE A 712 -37.91 -3.03 6.97
CA PHE A 712 -38.72 -3.03 5.74
C PHE A 712 -39.32 -4.40 5.40
N MET A 713 -38.81 -5.47 6.03
CA MET A 713 -39.09 -6.85 5.61
C MET A 713 -38.95 -7.78 6.82
N ALA A 714 -40.00 -7.86 7.63
CA ALA A 714 -39.92 -8.53 8.93
C ALA A 714 -39.69 -10.04 8.86
N ASP A 715 -39.98 -10.66 7.70
CA ASP A 715 -39.70 -12.05 7.38
C ASP A 715 -38.23 -12.31 7.00
N ALA A 716 -37.39 -11.27 6.93
CA ALA A 716 -35.95 -11.36 6.70
C ALA A 716 -35.20 -10.85 7.95
N PRO A 717 -34.96 -11.68 8.98
CA PRO A 717 -34.30 -11.21 10.21
C PRO A 717 -32.86 -10.75 9.95
N LEU A 718 -32.40 -9.82 10.78
CA LEU A 718 -31.00 -9.43 10.87
C LEU A 718 -30.27 -10.31 11.88
N TYR A 719 -29.07 -10.73 11.51
CA TYR A 719 -28.24 -11.64 12.29
C TYR A 719 -27.10 -10.91 12.97
N PHE A 720 -26.63 -11.43 14.12
CA PHE A 720 -25.37 -10.94 14.70
C PHE A 720 -24.23 -11.07 13.70
N LYS A 721 -23.26 -10.14 13.79
CA LYS A 721 -22.00 -10.27 13.04
C LYS A 721 -21.39 -11.64 13.35
N ASN A 722 -20.96 -12.36 12.32
CA ASN A 722 -20.31 -13.67 12.41
C ASN A 722 -21.21 -14.79 12.96
N ALA A 723 -22.54 -14.60 12.91
CA ALA A 723 -23.48 -15.66 13.24
C ALA A 723 -23.25 -16.90 12.36
N GLY A 724 -23.21 -18.08 12.98
CA GLY A 724 -23.05 -19.36 12.30
C GLY A 724 -21.60 -19.73 11.95
N LEU A 725 -20.60 -18.93 12.36
CA LEU A 725 -19.18 -19.23 12.12
C LEU A 725 -18.54 -20.16 13.17
N GLY A 726 -19.24 -20.51 14.25
CA GLY A 726 -18.72 -21.33 15.36
C GLY A 726 -17.72 -20.59 16.26
N GLY A 727 -17.21 -21.27 17.29
CA GLY A 727 -16.03 -20.82 18.02
C GLY A 727 -16.29 -19.69 19.02
N GLU A 728 -15.46 -18.63 19.01
CA GLU A 728 -15.68 -17.42 19.84
C GLU A 728 -17.04 -16.73 19.63
N PHE A 729 -17.71 -17.01 18.51
CA PHE A 729 -19.02 -16.47 18.17
C PHE A 729 -20.16 -17.34 18.72
N ASP A 730 -19.86 -18.50 19.29
CA ASP A 730 -20.80 -19.28 20.08
C ASP A 730 -21.22 -18.42 21.29
N ASN A 731 -22.52 -18.36 21.54
CA ASN A 731 -23.14 -17.48 22.54
C ASN A 731 -22.99 -15.95 22.29
N THR A 732 -22.68 -15.49 21.06
CA THR A 732 -22.68 -14.04 20.73
C THR A 732 -23.95 -13.35 21.19
N LYS A 733 -25.12 -13.97 20.97
CA LYS A 733 -26.41 -13.47 21.41
C LYS A 733 -26.46 -13.23 22.93
N ALA A 734 -26.09 -14.23 23.72
CA ALA A 734 -26.12 -14.16 25.17
C ALA A 734 -25.17 -13.08 25.71
N ARG A 735 -23.95 -13.01 25.16
CA ARG A 735 -22.95 -11.99 25.52
C ARG A 735 -23.44 -10.57 25.21
N VAL A 736 -23.87 -10.32 23.97
CA VAL A 736 -24.37 -9.01 23.56
C VAL A 736 -25.58 -8.61 24.40
N ARG A 737 -26.53 -9.52 24.61
CA ARG A 737 -27.70 -9.31 25.47
C ARG A 737 -27.29 -8.90 26.89
N HIS A 738 -26.41 -9.67 27.52
CA HIS A 738 -25.96 -9.43 28.89
C HIS A 738 -25.30 -8.05 29.03
N GLN A 739 -24.37 -7.71 28.13
CA GLN A 739 -23.69 -6.41 28.19
C GLN A 739 -24.63 -5.24 27.89
N LEU A 740 -25.58 -5.39 26.98
CA LEU A 740 -26.62 -4.38 26.75
C LEU A 740 -27.53 -4.20 27.98
N ALA A 741 -27.84 -5.27 28.71
CA ALA A 741 -28.63 -5.20 29.93
C ALA A 741 -27.90 -4.45 31.06
N LEU A 742 -26.58 -4.69 31.22
CA LEU A 742 -25.75 -3.93 32.15
C LEU A 742 -25.70 -2.44 31.77
N LEU A 743 -25.46 -2.13 30.49
CA LEU A 743 -25.47 -0.75 29.99
C LEU A 743 -26.81 -0.05 30.17
N ARG A 744 -27.90 -0.81 30.08
CA ARG A 744 -29.25 -0.29 30.31
C ARG A 744 -29.49 0.08 31.78
N GLN A 745 -28.80 -0.56 32.73
CA GLN A 745 -28.84 -0.19 34.14
C GLN A 745 -27.99 1.05 34.38
N ASP A 746 -26.72 1.00 33.96
CA ASP A 746 -25.76 2.09 34.10
C ASP A 746 -25.08 2.44 32.77
N PHE A 747 -25.29 3.69 32.33
CA PHE A 747 -24.68 4.23 31.11
C PHE A 747 -23.57 5.26 31.42
N SER A 748 -23.15 5.39 32.69
CA SER A 748 -22.13 6.35 33.13
C SER A 748 -20.83 6.21 32.33
N GLY A 749 -20.36 4.98 32.11
CA GLY A 749 -19.18 4.70 31.30
C GLY A 749 -19.30 5.17 29.85
N VAL A 750 -20.48 5.00 29.23
CA VAL A 750 -20.77 5.49 27.87
C VAL A 750 -20.66 7.01 27.81
N VAL A 751 -21.21 7.70 28.82
CA VAL A 751 -21.16 9.17 28.90
C VAL A 751 -19.73 9.67 29.10
N THR A 752 -18.98 9.05 30.01
CA THR A 752 -17.57 9.39 30.25
C THR A 752 -16.74 9.24 28.99
N GLN A 753 -16.91 8.15 28.25
CA GLN A 753 -16.17 7.96 27.01
C GLN A 753 -16.63 8.87 25.89
N LEU A 754 -17.93 9.14 25.75
CA LEU A 754 -18.40 10.13 24.78
C LEU A 754 -17.80 11.51 25.07
N ARG A 755 -17.71 11.92 26.34
CA ARG A 755 -17.07 13.19 26.74
C ARG A 755 -15.59 13.27 26.33
N GLN A 756 -14.87 12.15 26.41
CA GLN A 756 -13.46 12.07 26.01
C GLN A 756 -13.31 11.98 24.48
N LEU A 757 -14.26 11.32 23.81
CA LEU A 757 -14.20 11.06 22.38
C LEU A 757 -14.57 12.28 21.54
N VAL A 758 -15.69 12.94 21.85
CA VAL A 758 -16.18 14.06 21.05
C VAL A 758 -15.37 15.31 21.37
N LYS A 759 -14.92 16.00 20.34
CA LYS A 759 -14.10 17.21 20.48
C LYS A 759 -14.87 18.40 19.88
N PRO A 760 -14.83 19.60 20.47
CA PRO A 760 -15.40 20.78 19.85
C PRO A 760 -14.69 21.09 18.52
N LEU A 761 -15.45 21.57 17.53
CA LEU A 761 -14.90 21.96 16.23
C LEU A 761 -13.84 23.06 16.41
N GLN A 762 -12.65 22.87 15.82
CA GLN A 762 -11.59 23.88 15.85
C GLN A 762 -11.93 25.09 14.97
N SER A 763 -12.71 24.86 13.92
CA SER A 763 -13.15 25.85 12.93
C SER A 763 -14.55 25.47 12.44
N PRO A 764 -15.39 26.45 12.03
CA PRO A 764 -16.68 26.14 11.39
C PRO A 764 -16.53 25.44 10.04
N ASN A 765 -15.33 25.41 9.46
CA ASN A 765 -15.07 24.89 8.13
C ASN A 765 -15.25 23.36 8.03
N PHE A 766 -15.47 22.90 6.81
CA PHE A 766 -15.38 21.51 6.38
C PHE A 766 -14.09 21.31 5.59
N TYR A 767 -13.36 20.25 5.91
CA TYR A 767 -12.14 19.85 5.22
C TYR A 767 -12.47 18.68 4.30
N PHE A 768 -12.62 19.00 3.01
CA PHE A 768 -13.08 18.05 2.01
C PHE A 768 -12.28 18.23 0.73
N HIS A 769 -11.63 17.13 0.31
CA HIS A 769 -10.72 17.06 -0.83
C HIS A 769 -11.27 16.01 -1.81
N PRO A 770 -12.20 16.35 -2.72
CA PRO A 770 -12.92 15.36 -3.51
C PRO A 770 -11.98 14.48 -4.34
N PHE A 771 -10.92 15.07 -4.90
CA PHE A 771 -9.98 14.38 -5.79
C PHE A 771 -9.05 13.39 -5.06
N THR A 772 -9.02 13.38 -3.73
CA THR A 772 -8.35 12.30 -2.98
C THR A 772 -9.30 11.13 -2.70
N LEU A 773 -10.62 11.33 -2.81
CA LEU A 773 -11.64 10.34 -2.47
C LEU A 773 -12.21 9.59 -3.68
N LEU A 774 -12.03 10.10 -4.90
CA LEU A 774 -12.48 9.45 -6.14
C LEU A 774 -11.80 8.09 -6.37
N GLN A 775 -12.55 7.06 -6.75
CA GLN A 775 -11.98 5.72 -7.05
C GLN A 775 -11.11 5.72 -8.31
N THR A 776 -10.03 4.94 -8.29
CA THR A 776 -8.96 4.95 -9.29
C THR A 776 -8.95 3.74 -10.23
N GLU A 777 -9.83 2.75 -10.05
CA GLU A 777 -9.75 1.47 -10.78
C GLU A 777 -10.11 1.57 -12.28
N SER A 778 -10.74 2.66 -12.73
CA SER A 778 -10.96 2.94 -14.16
C SER A 778 -11.37 4.39 -14.39
N ILE A 779 -10.44 5.26 -14.83
CA ILE A 779 -10.78 6.60 -15.33
C ILE A 779 -11.08 6.47 -16.82
N ALA A 780 -12.26 6.89 -17.25
CA ALA A 780 -12.55 7.00 -18.67
C ALA A 780 -11.65 8.08 -19.32
N THR A 781 -10.87 7.72 -20.34
CA THR A 781 -10.09 8.71 -21.13
C THR A 781 -11.01 9.82 -21.67
N GLN A 782 -10.47 11.04 -21.83
CA GLN A 782 -11.19 12.23 -22.30
C GLN A 782 -12.08 11.98 -23.55
N LYS A 783 -11.67 11.04 -24.42
CA LYS A 783 -12.39 10.63 -25.64
C LYS A 783 -13.75 9.95 -25.41
N ALA A 784 -14.05 9.50 -24.20
CA ALA A 784 -15.29 8.78 -23.89
C ALA A 784 -16.38 9.67 -23.27
N LEU A 785 -16.09 10.91 -22.85
CA LEU A 785 -17.07 11.82 -22.27
C LEU A 785 -18.08 12.27 -23.36
N GLY A 786 -19.28 11.67 -23.36
CA GLY A 786 -20.34 11.94 -24.33
C GLY A 786 -20.96 13.35 -24.24
N PRO A 787 -21.85 13.73 -25.19
CA PRO A 787 -22.36 15.09 -25.31
C PRO A 787 -23.53 15.41 -24.33
N ALA A 788 -23.26 16.34 -23.39
CA ALA A 788 -24.18 17.23 -22.63
C ALA A 788 -25.08 16.64 -21.49
N PRO A 789 -25.58 17.48 -20.53
CA PRO A 789 -24.91 18.50 -19.72
C PRO A 789 -25.18 18.31 -18.19
N GLU A 790 -24.15 18.13 -17.37
CA GLU A 790 -24.26 18.31 -15.91
C GLU A 790 -23.40 19.50 -15.45
N ARG A 791 -23.94 20.27 -14.50
CA ARG A 791 -23.32 21.50 -13.96
C ARG A 791 -21.89 21.30 -13.43
N HIS A 792 -21.53 20.07 -13.07
CA HIS A 792 -20.25 19.70 -12.48
C HIS A 792 -19.35 18.87 -13.42
N GLN A 793 -19.78 18.58 -14.64
CA GLN A 793 -19.01 17.76 -15.59
C GLN A 793 -17.66 18.40 -15.94
N ARG A 794 -17.61 19.74 -16.07
CA ARG A 794 -16.35 20.48 -16.28
C ARG A 794 -15.36 20.37 -15.13
N LEU A 795 -15.86 20.25 -13.88
CA LEU A 795 -15.02 20.11 -12.69
C LEU A 795 -14.24 18.79 -12.74
N PHE A 796 -14.93 17.69 -13.03
CA PHE A 796 -14.31 16.37 -13.06
C PHE A 796 -13.60 16.08 -14.39
N ALA A 797 -13.97 16.74 -15.48
CA ALA A 797 -13.17 16.72 -16.70
C ALA A 797 -11.75 17.27 -16.45
N ALA A 798 -11.61 18.30 -15.61
CA ALA A 798 -10.29 18.85 -15.27
C ALA A 798 -9.43 17.86 -14.47
N TYR A 799 -10.03 16.98 -13.64
CA TYR A 799 -9.30 15.89 -12.99
C TYR A 799 -8.65 14.94 -14.02
N ALA A 800 -9.41 14.50 -15.02
CA ALA A 800 -8.88 13.67 -16.10
C ALA A 800 -7.80 14.38 -16.93
N VAL A 801 -7.96 15.68 -17.19
CA VAL A 801 -6.95 16.47 -17.91
C VAL A 801 -5.65 16.64 -17.12
N ILE A 802 -5.73 16.81 -15.80
CA ILE A 802 -4.53 16.87 -14.95
C ILE A 802 -3.77 15.54 -15.02
N ASP A 803 -4.50 14.41 -14.94
CA ASP A 803 -3.92 13.07 -15.09
C ASP A 803 -3.25 12.90 -16.48
N ASP A 804 -3.96 13.27 -17.55
CA ASP A 804 -3.44 13.26 -18.93
C ASP A 804 -2.18 14.14 -19.07
N CYS A 805 -2.15 15.32 -18.45
CA CYS A 805 -0.98 16.20 -18.42
C CYS A 805 0.21 15.52 -17.73
N LEU A 806 0.01 14.92 -16.55
CA LEU A 806 1.07 14.20 -15.82
C LEU A 806 1.56 12.98 -16.60
N PHE A 807 0.67 12.27 -17.29
CA PHE A 807 1.01 11.16 -18.16
C PHE A 807 1.83 11.61 -19.38
N GLU A 808 1.40 12.66 -20.09
CA GLU A 808 2.13 13.22 -21.23
C GLU A 808 3.51 13.76 -20.82
N LEU A 809 3.63 14.41 -19.65
CA LEU A 809 4.92 14.88 -19.13
C LEU A 809 5.94 13.76 -18.88
N GLN A 810 5.52 12.52 -18.70
CA GLN A 810 6.42 11.37 -18.52
C GLN A 810 6.97 10.84 -19.84
N LYS A 811 6.27 11.06 -20.97
CA LYS A 811 6.68 10.50 -22.27
C LYS A 811 7.98 11.14 -22.77
N GLN A 812 8.87 10.34 -23.34
CA GLN A 812 10.04 10.86 -24.06
C GLN A 812 9.63 11.59 -25.34
N SER A 813 8.55 11.14 -26.00
CA SER A 813 8.01 11.71 -27.23
C SER A 813 6.90 12.75 -27.01
N ALA A 814 6.88 13.41 -25.85
CA ALA A 814 5.83 14.37 -25.52
C ALA A 814 5.86 15.57 -26.49
N SER A 815 4.69 16.03 -26.94
CA SER A 815 4.55 17.25 -27.75
C SER A 815 4.20 18.44 -26.86
N LYS A 816 4.93 19.54 -27.03
CA LYS A 816 4.66 20.79 -26.32
C LYS A 816 3.30 21.36 -26.70
N GLU A 817 2.93 21.27 -27.98
CA GLU A 817 1.65 21.74 -28.51
C GLU A 817 0.47 20.92 -27.98
N ALA A 818 0.65 19.61 -27.77
CA ALA A 818 -0.35 18.76 -27.15
C ALA A 818 -0.55 19.13 -25.66
N LEU A 819 0.55 19.26 -24.90
CA LEU A 819 0.51 19.67 -23.50
C LEU A 819 -0.08 21.07 -23.30
N THR A 820 0.27 22.03 -24.18
CA THR A 820 -0.26 23.40 -24.12
C THR A 820 -1.78 23.39 -24.30
N ARG A 821 -2.30 22.63 -25.28
CA ARG A 821 -3.75 22.51 -25.51
C ARG A 821 -4.48 21.86 -24.33
N LEU A 822 -3.88 20.84 -23.71
CA LEU A 822 -4.45 20.22 -22.50
C LEU A 822 -4.47 21.24 -21.34
N LEU A 823 -3.36 21.91 -21.08
CA LEU A 823 -3.23 22.91 -20.02
C LEU A 823 -4.21 24.07 -20.16
N GLU A 824 -4.40 24.61 -21.36
CA GLU A 824 -5.36 25.70 -21.62
C GLU A 824 -6.79 25.34 -21.20
N SER A 825 -7.17 24.06 -21.28
CA SER A 825 -8.50 23.58 -20.88
C SER A 825 -8.72 23.56 -19.35
N ILE A 826 -7.65 23.64 -18.56
CA ILE A 826 -7.68 23.62 -17.08
C ILE A 826 -7.13 24.89 -16.43
N ASN A 827 -7.04 26.00 -17.17
CA ASN A 827 -6.74 27.32 -16.59
C ASN A 827 -7.97 27.86 -15.83
N LEU A 828 -8.29 27.19 -14.72
CA LEU A 828 -9.46 27.45 -13.88
C LEU A 828 -9.00 28.06 -12.55
N VAL A 829 -9.84 28.94 -12.00
CA VAL A 829 -9.52 29.66 -10.75
C VAL A 829 -9.34 28.68 -9.58
N TRP A 830 -10.12 27.61 -9.55
CA TRP A 830 -10.21 26.69 -8.43
C TRP A 830 -9.12 25.60 -8.36
N CYS A 831 -8.28 25.47 -9.40
CA CYS A 831 -7.13 24.57 -9.46
C CYS A 831 -5.88 25.29 -9.98
N LYS A 832 -5.73 26.58 -9.63
CA LYS A 832 -4.72 27.46 -10.23
C LYS A 832 -3.30 27.01 -9.90
N CYS A 833 -3.06 26.55 -8.69
CA CYS A 833 -1.80 26.02 -8.19
C CYS A 833 -1.37 24.81 -9.01
N ALA A 834 -2.28 23.85 -9.23
CA ALA A 834 -2.02 22.69 -10.08
C ALA A 834 -1.68 23.10 -11.52
N TYR A 835 -2.48 23.99 -12.11
CA TYR A 835 -2.23 24.52 -13.46
C TYR A 835 -0.83 25.15 -13.60
N VAL A 836 -0.45 26.04 -12.67
CA VAL A 836 0.84 26.74 -12.74
C VAL A 836 2.00 25.77 -12.51
N CYS A 837 1.89 24.82 -11.57
CA CYS A 837 2.91 23.80 -11.35
C CYS A 837 3.15 22.95 -12.60
N ILE A 838 2.10 22.45 -13.24
CA ILE A 838 2.21 21.63 -14.47
C ILE A 838 2.79 22.47 -15.62
N LYS A 839 2.42 23.76 -15.72
CA LYS A 839 3.01 24.68 -16.71
C LYS A 839 4.51 24.86 -16.50
N ILE A 840 4.97 25.02 -15.26
CA ILE A 840 6.40 25.08 -14.92
C ILE A 840 7.10 23.76 -15.28
N MET A 841 6.51 22.62 -14.90
CA MET A 841 7.04 21.30 -15.27
C MET A 841 7.18 21.14 -16.79
N MET A 842 6.20 21.61 -17.56
CA MET A 842 6.25 21.63 -19.03
C MET A 842 7.43 22.49 -19.53
N HIS A 843 7.58 23.72 -19.04
CA HIS A 843 8.70 24.58 -19.43
C HIS A 843 10.06 23.95 -19.11
N LEU A 844 10.22 23.34 -17.94
CA LEU A 844 11.45 22.63 -17.57
C LEU A 844 11.71 21.43 -18.50
N LYS A 845 10.69 20.63 -18.81
CA LYS A 845 10.80 19.47 -19.71
C LYS A 845 11.27 19.87 -21.11
N PHE A 846 10.84 21.01 -21.63
CA PHE A 846 11.20 21.51 -22.97
C PHE A 846 12.41 22.46 -22.97
N GLY A 847 13.14 22.57 -21.85
CA GLY A 847 14.38 23.36 -21.79
C GLY A 847 14.17 24.87 -21.79
N GLU A 848 13.09 25.36 -21.18
CA GLU A 848 12.70 26.77 -21.13
C GLU A 848 12.76 27.37 -19.70
N PRO A 849 13.94 27.38 -19.05
CA PRO A 849 14.06 27.76 -17.64
C PRO A 849 13.63 29.21 -17.35
N MET A 850 13.79 30.14 -18.30
CA MET A 850 13.35 31.53 -18.12
C MET A 850 11.83 31.68 -18.05
N LEU A 851 11.09 30.87 -18.82
CA LEU A 851 9.62 30.85 -18.74
C LEU A 851 9.16 30.18 -17.45
N ALA A 852 9.82 29.09 -17.05
CA ALA A 852 9.60 28.46 -15.75
C ALA A 852 9.80 29.46 -14.60
N LEU A 853 10.89 30.23 -14.59
CA LEU A 853 11.18 31.24 -13.57
C LEU A 853 10.12 32.36 -13.51
N SER A 854 9.62 32.79 -14.67
CA SER A 854 8.52 33.76 -14.75
C SER A 854 7.25 33.22 -14.10
N ASP A 855 6.88 31.97 -14.36
CA ASP A 855 5.68 31.35 -13.80
C ASP A 855 5.83 31.02 -12.30
N VAL A 856 7.04 30.65 -11.84
CA VAL A 856 7.33 30.42 -10.42
C VAL A 856 7.12 31.69 -9.60
N THR A 857 7.46 32.86 -10.15
CA THR A 857 7.21 34.14 -9.47
C THR A 857 5.71 34.39 -9.27
N ALA A 858 4.86 33.90 -10.18
CA ALA A 858 3.41 33.99 -10.05
C ALA A 858 2.85 33.08 -8.95
N LEU A 859 3.51 31.96 -8.62
CA LEU A 859 3.09 31.07 -7.53
C LEU A 859 3.11 31.73 -6.15
N ARG A 860 3.97 32.74 -5.93
CA ARG A 860 4.02 33.50 -4.66
C ARG A 860 2.70 34.19 -4.31
N ASN A 861 1.86 34.45 -5.31
CA ASN A 861 0.56 35.11 -5.14
C ASN A 861 -0.60 34.11 -5.19
N VAL A 862 -0.33 32.81 -5.30
CA VAL A 862 -1.35 31.75 -5.31
C VAL A 862 -1.47 31.18 -3.90
N THR A 863 -2.61 31.42 -3.26
CA THR A 863 -2.93 30.87 -1.95
C THR A 863 -4.09 29.88 -2.08
N VAL A 864 -3.95 28.72 -1.44
CA VAL A 864 -4.98 27.69 -1.45
C VAL A 864 -6.00 27.89 -0.33
N LYS A 865 -7.27 27.56 -0.60
CA LYS A 865 -8.37 27.61 0.36
C LYS A 865 -8.58 26.25 1.01
N ARG A 866 -8.17 26.15 2.28
CA ARG A 866 -8.05 24.88 3.02
C ARG A 866 -9.37 24.25 3.49
N GLY A 867 -10.41 25.06 3.66
CA GLY A 867 -11.70 24.60 4.16
C GLY A 867 -12.89 25.37 3.60
N TRP A 868 -14.06 24.76 3.73
CA TRP A 868 -15.33 25.23 3.17
C TRP A 868 -16.28 25.67 4.28
N LYS A 869 -16.83 26.87 4.19
CA LYS A 869 -17.85 27.31 5.16
C LYS A 869 -19.17 26.59 4.88
N PRO A 870 -20.00 26.31 5.90
CA PRO A 870 -21.32 25.72 5.70
C PRO A 870 -22.21 26.49 4.70
N ALA A 871 -22.19 27.82 4.76
CA ALA A 871 -22.96 28.66 3.84
C ALA A 871 -22.52 28.49 2.37
N GLU A 872 -21.23 28.25 2.13
CA GLU A 872 -20.68 28.04 0.79
C GLU A 872 -21.14 26.68 0.24
N ILE A 873 -21.08 25.61 1.05
CA ILE A 873 -21.52 24.26 0.67
C ILE A 873 -23.03 24.21 0.36
N LEU A 874 -23.82 24.92 1.15
CA LEU A 874 -25.27 24.94 1.02
C LEU A 874 -25.75 25.86 -0.11
N ASN A 875 -24.90 26.76 -0.61
CA ASN A 875 -25.22 27.62 -1.72
C ASN A 875 -25.11 26.84 -3.05
N PRO A 876 -26.23 26.50 -3.70
CA PRO A 876 -26.17 25.81 -4.96
C PRO A 876 -25.40 26.65 -5.99
N GLU A 877 -25.59 27.96 -6.09
CA GLU A 877 -24.97 28.81 -7.13
C GLU A 877 -23.44 28.86 -7.07
N GLU A 878 -22.86 28.77 -5.87
CA GLU A 878 -21.42 28.91 -5.63
C GLU A 878 -20.67 27.59 -5.51
N PHE A 879 -21.30 26.55 -4.96
CA PHE A 879 -20.67 25.24 -4.83
C PHE A 879 -20.83 24.43 -6.11
N PRO A 880 -19.75 23.90 -6.72
CA PRO A 880 -18.33 23.95 -6.35
C PRO A 880 -17.52 25.03 -7.10
N GLN A 881 -18.15 25.90 -7.89
CA GLN A 881 -17.50 26.93 -8.72
C GLN A 881 -16.99 28.15 -7.92
N LEU A 882 -16.33 27.90 -6.79
CA LEU A 882 -15.76 28.97 -5.96
C LEU A 882 -14.62 29.69 -6.67
N LYS A 883 -14.51 31.01 -6.42
CA LYS A 883 -13.48 31.90 -6.96
C LYS A 883 -12.12 31.78 -6.23
N PHE A 884 -11.87 30.66 -5.57
CA PHE A 884 -10.65 30.42 -4.80
C PHE A 884 -10.05 29.09 -5.21
N ASP A 885 -8.73 29.00 -5.17
CA ASP A 885 -8.00 27.77 -5.46
C ASP A 885 -8.18 26.77 -4.33
N TRP A 886 -8.96 25.71 -4.54
CA TRP A 886 -9.23 24.72 -3.51
C TRP A 886 -8.88 23.29 -3.93
N ALA A 887 -8.45 23.08 -5.17
CA ALA A 887 -8.09 21.77 -5.69
C ALA A 887 -6.58 21.66 -5.86
N TRP A 888 -5.88 21.34 -4.77
CA TRP A 888 -4.43 21.13 -4.77
C TRP A 888 -4.00 19.72 -4.34
N ARG A 889 -4.91 18.88 -3.83
CA ARG A 889 -4.64 17.49 -3.41
C ARG A 889 -5.36 16.51 -4.31
N PHE A 890 -4.60 15.61 -4.94
CA PHE A 890 -5.12 14.64 -5.90
C PHE A 890 -4.54 13.25 -5.66
N CYS A 891 -5.38 12.23 -5.83
CA CYS A 891 -4.95 10.85 -5.99
C CYS A 891 -5.26 10.43 -7.42
N PHE A 892 -4.27 9.94 -8.17
CA PHE A 892 -4.46 9.40 -9.53
C PHE A 892 -4.17 7.89 -9.56
N PRO A 893 -4.85 7.10 -10.42
CA PRO A 893 -4.52 5.70 -10.64
C PRO A 893 -3.05 5.55 -11.00
N CYS A 894 -2.41 4.53 -10.46
CA CYS A 894 -0.98 4.36 -10.66
C CYS A 894 -0.60 2.89 -10.50
N ASP A 895 -0.01 2.31 -11.55
CA ASP A 895 0.56 0.96 -11.50
C ASP A 895 2.06 1.00 -11.14
N THR A 896 2.72 2.15 -11.33
CA THR A 896 4.17 2.30 -11.16
C THR A 896 4.54 3.72 -10.76
N GLN A 897 5.54 3.89 -9.89
CA GLN A 897 6.09 5.19 -9.49
C GLN A 897 6.39 6.11 -10.70
N PRO A 898 5.70 7.27 -10.84
CA PRO A 898 5.97 8.21 -11.93
C PRO A 898 7.36 8.85 -11.77
N ARG A 899 7.97 9.20 -12.90
CA ARG A 899 9.32 9.79 -12.94
C ARG A 899 9.35 11.06 -13.78
N PHE A 900 9.89 12.11 -13.19
CA PHE A 900 10.04 13.43 -13.83
C PHE A 900 11.51 13.88 -13.74
N PRO A 901 12.43 13.28 -14.52
CA PRO A 901 13.87 13.49 -14.38
C PRO A 901 14.35 14.91 -14.70
N PHE A 902 13.46 15.75 -15.26
CA PHE A 902 13.71 17.17 -15.53
C PHE A 902 13.42 18.07 -14.31
N LEU A 903 12.91 17.49 -13.20
CA LEU A 903 12.69 18.20 -11.94
C LEU A 903 13.85 18.01 -10.95
N PRO A 904 14.02 18.92 -9.98
CA PRO A 904 14.98 18.74 -8.88
C PRO A 904 14.73 17.45 -8.09
N GLU A 905 15.78 16.91 -7.47
CA GLU A 905 15.77 15.59 -6.83
C GLU A 905 14.69 15.49 -5.74
N PHE A 906 14.63 16.45 -4.81
CA PHE A 906 13.59 16.47 -3.78
C PHE A 906 12.19 16.65 -4.39
N THR A 907 12.03 17.55 -5.37
CA THR A 907 10.74 17.81 -6.02
C THR A 907 10.15 16.55 -6.67
N GLN A 908 10.99 15.66 -7.20
CA GLN A 908 10.53 14.37 -7.74
C GLN A 908 9.92 13.47 -6.66
N THR A 909 10.36 13.59 -5.39
CA THR A 909 9.84 12.77 -4.28
C THR A 909 8.42 13.14 -3.84
N LEU A 910 7.90 14.30 -4.29
CA LEU A 910 6.55 14.78 -3.98
C LEU A 910 5.43 14.07 -4.76
N PHE A 911 5.80 13.19 -5.70
CA PHE A 911 4.88 12.33 -6.43
C PHE A 911 4.85 10.94 -5.77
N THR A 912 4.33 10.85 -4.54
CA THR A 912 4.39 9.64 -3.72
C THR A 912 3.44 8.55 -4.26
N ALA A 913 3.97 7.48 -4.86
CA ALA A 913 3.15 6.33 -5.24
C ALA A 913 2.92 5.39 -4.05
N ARG A 914 1.68 4.95 -3.91
CA ARG A 914 1.19 4.02 -2.89
C ARG A 914 0.80 2.72 -3.58
N LEU A 915 1.75 1.81 -3.71
CA LEU A 915 1.59 0.57 -4.50
C LEU A 915 1.39 -0.68 -3.64
N SER A 916 1.46 -0.54 -2.31
CA SER A 916 1.36 -1.64 -1.34
C SER A 916 -0.03 -2.31 -1.33
N GLN A 917 -1.06 -1.58 -1.77
CA GLN A 917 -2.46 -2.01 -1.77
C GLN A 917 -3.00 -2.02 -3.21
N PRO A 918 -3.05 -3.15 -3.93
CA PRO A 918 -3.37 -3.20 -5.36
C PRO A 918 -4.71 -2.53 -5.74
N ARG A 919 -5.77 -2.69 -4.93
CA ARG A 919 -7.10 -2.08 -5.15
C ARG A 919 -7.20 -0.61 -4.71
N SER A 920 -6.17 -0.13 -4.03
CA SER A 920 -6.06 1.26 -3.58
C SER A 920 -4.81 1.91 -4.16
N ALA A 921 -4.23 1.34 -5.22
CA ALA A 921 -2.99 1.81 -5.80
C ALA A 921 -3.20 3.18 -6.45
N HIS A 922 -2.39 4.15 -6.04
CA HIS A 922 -2.51 5.52 -6.53
C HIS A 922 -1.19 6.27 -6.37
N VAL A 923 -1.03 7.35 -7.13
CA VAL A 923 -0.05 8.40 -6.82
C VAL A 923 -0.78 9.53 -6.12
N TYR A 924 -0.26 9.94 -4.96
CA TYR A 924 -0.71 11.15 -4.29
C TYR A 924 0.13 12.34 -4.75
N VAL A 925 -0.53 13.41 -5.17
CA VAL A 925 0.10 14.65 -5.61
C VAL A 925 -0.52 15.81 -4.84
N ASN A 926 0.32 16.47 -4.03
CA ASN A 926 -0.02 17.73 -3.39
C ASN A 926 0.66 18.87 -4.16
N PHE A 927 -0.12 19.58 -5.00
CA PHE A 927 0.38 20.68 -5.81
C PHE A 927 0.81 21.90 -4.98
N ASN A 928 0.34 22.05 -3.74
CA ASN A 928 0.85 23.10 -2.85
C ASN A 928 2.28 22.78 -2.39
N CYS A 929 2.58 21.52 -2.03
CA CYS A 929 3.95 21.07 -1.78
C CYS A 929 4.83 21.27 -3.02
N LEU A 930 4.32 20.92 -4.20
CA LEU A 930 5.03 21.08 -5.46
C LEU A 930 5.33 22.55 -5.75
N SER A 931 4.36 23.44 -5.50
CA SER A 931 4.53 24.89 -5.61
C SER A 931 5.64 25.40 -4.67
N TRP A 932 5.60 24.99 -3.40
CA TRP A 932 6.60 25.35 -2.39
C TRP A 932 8.01 24.87 -2.77
N SER A 933 8.14 23.62 -3.22
CA SER A 933 9.42 23.06 -3.67
C SER A 933 9.93 23.77 -4.93
N LEU A 934 9.08 24.00 -5.94
CA LEU A 934 9.47 24.73 -7.15
C LEU A 934 9.93 26.16 -6.85
N GLN A 935 9.27 26.84 -5.90
CA GLN A 935 9.70 28.15 -5.43
C GLN A 935 11.07 28.08 -4.75
N ALA A 936 11.28 27.12 -3.86
CA ALA A 936 12.55 26.96 -3.14
C ALA A 936 13.72 26.62 -4.08
N GLU A 937 13.51 25.70 -5.03
CA GLU A 937 14.57 25.18 -5.90
C GLU A 937 14.93 26.14 -7.05
N LEU A 938 13.97 26.93 -7.55
CA LEU A 938 14.18 27.76 -8.75
C LEU A 938 14.47 29.23 -8.44
N LEU A 939 14.22 29.73 -7.22
CA LEU A 939 14.40 31.15 -6.87
C LEU A 939 15.76 31.47 -6.19
N GLU A 940 16.66 30.48 -6.07
CA GLU A 940 18.11 30.55 -5.73
C GLU A 940 18.57 31.44 -4.54
N THR A 941 17.69 32.07 -3.77
CA THR A 941 18.06 32.95 -2.64
C THR A 941 17.31 32.58 -1.35
N ASP A 942 18.03 32.32 -0.26
CA ASP A 942 17.46 31.99 1.07
C ASP A 942 16.50 33.06 1.61
N ALA A 943 16.68 34.32 1.20
CA ALA A 943 15.80 35.44 1.56
C ALA A 943 14.44 35.43 0.83
N SER A 944 14.15 34.40 0.02
CA SER A 944 13.01 34.37 -0.90
C SER A 944 11.87 33.44 -0.49
N ILE A 945 12.09 32.57 0.51
CA ILE A 945 11.06 31.65 1.03
C ILE A 945 10.46 32.24 2.31
N ASN A 946 9.18 32.55 2.28
CA ASN A 946 8.44 33.02 3.45
C ASN A 946 7.90 31.82 4.25
N PHE A 947 8.74 31.22 5.08
CA PHE A 947 8.35 30.09 5.93
C PHE A 947 7.23 30.41 6.91
N ASP A 948 7.15 31.66 7.38
CA ASP A 948 6.07 32.09 8.29
C ASP A 948 4.71 31.99 7.58
N ALA A 949 4.62 32.41 6.32
CA ALA A 949 3.40 32.25 5.52
C ALA A 949 3.03 30.77 5.31
N TRP A 950 4.01 29.88 5.09
CA TRP A 950 3.74 28.43 4.98
C TRP A 950 3.23 27.86 6.31
N LEU A 951 3.80 28.27 7.43
CA LEU A 951 3.39 27.83 8.76
C LEU A 951 2.01 28.35 9.13
N GLU A 952 1.68 29.61 8.80
CA GLU A 952 0.34 30.18 8.97
C GLU A 952 -0.71 29.35 8.21
N GLU A 953 -0.42 28.98 6.96
CA GLU A 953 -1.30 28.09 6.19
C GLU A 953 -1.47 26.70 6.85
N LEU A 954 -0.42 26.16 7.48
CA LEU A 954 -0.44 24.83 8.10
C LEU A 954 -1.19 24.79 9.44
N GLN A 955 -1.60 25.92 9.98
CA GLN A 955 -2.45 25.94 11.18
C GLN A 955 -3.86 25.38 10.89
N GLU A 956 -4.31 25.41 9.64
CA GLU A 956 -5.65 24.97 9.23
C GLU A 956 -5.58 23.77 8.25
N ASP A 957 -5.87 22.54 8.71
CA ASP A 957 -5.79 21.29 7.91
C ASP A 957 -4.41 20.97 7.31
N PRO A 958 -3.37 20.79 8.16
CA PRO A 958 -2.05 20.40 7.69
C PRO A 958 -2.06 19.00 7.06
N ASP A 959 -1.31 18.82 5.97
CA ASP A 959 -1.05 17.53 5.32
C ASP A 959 0.37 17.03 5.64
N LEU A 960 0.55 15.71 5.64
CA LEU A 960 1.85 15.10 5.96
C LEU A 960 2.95 15.55 4.99
N GLU A 961 2.69 15.51 3.68
CA GLU A 961 3.70 15.92 2.67
C GLU A 961 4.00 17.43 2.76
N GLU A 962 3.04 18.27 3.20
CA GLU A 962 3.27 19.70 3.42
C GLU A 962 4.19 19.94 4.63
N LEU A 963 3.97 19.21 5.73
CA LEU A 963 4.81 19.28 6.93
C LEU A 963 6.23 18.79 6.64
N LEU A 964 6.37 17.68 5.90
CA LEU A 964 7.66 17.14 5.49
C LEU A 964 8.40 18.07 4.52
N THR A 965 7.68 18.71 3.60
CA THR A 965 8.24 19.72 2.68
C THR A 965 8.77 20.94 3.45
N THR A 966 7.98 21.47 4.40
CA THR A 966 8.42 22.57 5.26
C THR A 966 9.64 22.18 6.10
N ALA A 967 9.65 20.98 6.68
CA ALA A 967 10.78 20.48 7.45
C ALA A 967 12.04 20.24 6.60
N GLN A 968 11.89 19.88 5.33
CA GLN A 968 13.01 19.72 4.40
C GLN A 968 13.74 21.04 4.16
N TYR A 969 13.02 22.12 3.86
CA TYR A 969 13.62 23.40 3.50
C TYR A 969 13.96 24.29 4.69
N SER A 970 13.22 24.21 5.80
CA SER A 970 13.52 25.00 7.00
C SER A 970 14.71 24.44 7.78
N ASN A 971 15.61 25.31 8.22
CA ASN A 971 16.68 24.96 9.19
C ASN A 971 16.42 25.54 10.59
N CYS A 972 15.21 26.05 10.84
CA CYS A 972 14.79 26.58 12.13
C CYS A 972 14.27 25.45 13.04
N PRO A 973 14.88 25.19 14.22
CA PRO A 973 14.42 24.14 15.13
C PRO A 973 12.94 24.26 15.53
N ASP A 974 12.43 25.48 15.70
CA ASP A 974 11.03 25.71 16.10
C ASP A 974 10.05 25.29 15.00
N HIS A 975 10.42 25.49 13.73
CA HIS A 975 9.62 25.05 12.58
C HIS A 975 9.57 23.52 12.51
N LEU A 976 10.71 22.86 12.75
CA LEU A 976 10.80 21.39 12.76
C LEU A 976 9.98 20.81 13.92
N TRP A 977 10.03 21.45 15.09
CA TRP A 977 9.24 21.03 16.25
C TRP A 977 7.73 21.17 15.99
N PHE A 978 7.29 22.31 15.43
CA PHE A 978 5.92 22.48 14.96
C PHE A 978 5.51 21.37 13.99
N CYS A 979 6.35 21.06 12.99
CA CYS A 979 6.05 20.02 12.02
C CYS A 979 5.87 18.65 12.68
N LEU A 980 6.79 18.25 13.57
CA LEU A 980 6.72 16.98 14.28
C LEU A 980 5.47 16.89 15.19
N GLN A 981 5.11 17.99 15.85
CA GLN A 981 3.89 18.04 16.68
C GLN A 981 2.62 17.84 15.82
N GLN A 982 2.55 18.50 14.66
CA GLN A 982 1.40 18.35 13.74
C GLN A 982 1.38 16.96 13.10
N ILE A 983 2.53 16.36 12.78
CA ILE A 983 2.64 14.98 12.30
C ILE A 983 2.09 14.01 13.36
N GLN A 984 2.44 14.19 14.63
CA GLN A 984 1.91 13.36 15.70
C GLN A 984 0.38 13.51 15.84
N ALA A 985 -0.13 14.74 15.74
CA ALA A 985 -1.58 14.97 15.75
C ALA A 985 -2.29 14.25 14.59
N ILE A 986 -1.70 14.24 13.39
CA ILE A 986 -2.21 13.49 12.22
C ILE A 986 -2.26 11.98 12.51
N LYS A 987 -1.23 11.42 13.18
CA LYS A 987 -1.18 10.01 13.59
C LYS A 987 -2.23 9.68 14.65
N ASP A 988 -2.34 10.49 15.70
CA ASP A 988 -3.28 10.29 16.80
C ASP A 988 -4.74 10.37 16.31
N GLU A 989 -5.01 11.28 15.38
CA GLU A 989 -6.31 11.40 14.72
C GLU A 989 -6.53 10.33 13.63
N ARG A 990 -5.50 9.54 13.29
CA ARG A 990 -5.50 8.51 12.24
C ARG A 990 -6.00 9.07 10.90
N ARG A 991 -5.56 10.28 10.55
CA ARG A 991 -5.96 10.97 9.31
C ARG A 991 -5.37 10.34 8.05
N ILE A 992 -4.28 9.59 8.19
CA ILE A 992 -3.51 8.97 7.10
C ILE A 992 -3.12 7.56 7.55
N VAL A 993 -3.17 6.60 6.63
CA VAL A 993 -2.55 5.28 6.83
C VAL A 993 -1.06 5.40 6.48
N MET A 994 -0.22 5.34 7.50
CA MET A 994 1.24 5.43 7.34
C MET A 994 1.80 4.18 6.65
N GLU A 995 2.72 4.38 5.71
CA GLU A 995 3.57 3.33 5.15
C GLU A 995 5.01 3.49 5.65
N THR A 996 5.85 2.47 5.45
CA THR A 996 7.27 2.49 5.86
C THR A 996 8.01 3.73 5.34
N GLN A 997 7.74 4.14 4.09
CA GLN A 997 8.35 5.32 3.49
C GLN A 997 7.99 6.63 4.19
N ASP A 998 6.82 6.72 4.84
CA ASP A 998 6.42 7.91 5.59
C ASP A 998 7.18 7.99 6.90
N GLU A 999 7.30 6.86 7.60
CA GLU A 999 8.05 6.77 8.86
C GLU A 999 9.52 7.07 8.64
N ASP A 1000 10.11 6.59 7.55
CA ASP A 1000 11.48 6.91 7.16
C ASP A 1000 11.67 8.43 6.94
N LYS A 1001 10.73 9.09 6.23
CA LYS A 1001 10.75 10.55 6.03
C LYS A 1001 10.62 11.31 7.36
N ILE A 1002 9.76 10.84 8.28
CA ILE A 1002 9.58 11.45 9.60
C ILE A 1002 10.88 11.32 10.43
N GLN A 1003 11.52 10.16 10.40
CA GLN A 1003 12.78 9.93 11.11
C GLN A 1003 13.89 10.86 10.62
N LEU A 1004 13.95 11.14 9.31
CA LEU A 1004 14.90 12.11 8.76
C LEU A 1004 14.71 13.52 9.33
N VAL A 1005 13.46 13.93 9.62
CA VAL A 1005 13.15 15.21 10.25
C VAL A 1005 13.62 15.23 11.71
N VAL A 1006 13.38 14.14 12.45
CA VAL A 1006 13.85 13.96 13.83
C VAL A 1006 15.38 14.07 13.90
N ASP A 1007 16.08 13.33 13.04
CA ASP A 1007 17.54 13.37 12.96
C ASP A 1007 18.06 14.76 12.60
N LYS A 1008 17.37 15.47 11.71
CA LYS A 1008 17.70 16.86 11.33
C LYS A 1008 17.56 17.79 12.54
N LEU A 1009 16.50 17.68 13.32
CA LEU A 1009 16.28 18.48 14.53
C LEU A 1009 17.40 18.24 15.55
N HIS A 1010 17.73 16.97 15.83
CA HIS A 1010 18.82 16.63 16.75
C HIS A 1010 20.16 17.24 16.33
N ARG A 1011 20.52 17.16 15.03
CA ARG A 1011 21.76 17.75 14.50
C ARG A 1011 21.80 19.28 14.66
N LEU A 1012 20.67 19.97 14.53
CA LEU A 1012 20.61 21.43 14.68
C LEU A 1012 20.72 21.86 16.16
N LEU A 1013 20.08 21.12 17.07
CA LEU A 1013 20.16 21.37 18.50
C LEU A 1013 21.58 21.11 19.04
N SER A 1014 22.25 20.04 18.59
CA SER A 1014 23.62 19.72 19.00
C SER A 1014 24.65 20.75 18.52
N ARG A 1015 24.39 21.44 17.39
CA ARG A 1015 25.24 22.52 16.89
C ARG A 1015 25.09 23.81 17.70
N LYS A 1016 23.90 24.11 18.22
CA LYS A 1016 23.67 25.25 19.12
C LYS A 1016 24.39 25.09 20.48
N SER A 1017 24.51 23.86 21.00
CA SER A 1017 25.26 23.58 22.24
C SER A 1017 26.79 23.66 22.11
N ALA A 1018 27.34 23.73 20.89
CA ALA A 1018 28.79 23.76 20.63
C ALA A 1018 29.35 25.17 20.36
N SER A 1019 28.53 26.23 20.41
CA SER A 1019 28.96 27.63 20.27
C SER A 1019 29.28 28.24 21.65
N PRO A 1020 30.53 28.65 21.95
CA PRO A 1020 30.88 29.19 23.28
C PRO A 1020 30.49 30.65 23.52
N ASN A 1021 29.84 31.34 22.57
CA ASN A 1021 29.60 32.78 22.69
C ASN A 1021 28.28 33.18 22.05
N GLN A 1022 27.18 33.12 22.81
CA GLN A 1022 26.09 34.09 22.73
C GLN A 1022 25.15 33.91 23.93
N ARG A 1023 24.76 35.03 24.54
CA ARG A 1023 23.94 35.12 25.76
C ARG A 1023 22.68 34.25 25.66
N GLN A 1024 22.41 33.53 26.73
CA GLN A 1024 21.16 32.80 26.96
C GLN A 1024 19.95 33.74 26.76
N PRO A 1025 18.97 33.40 25.91
CA PRO A 1025 17.60 33.84 26.11
C PRO A 1025 16.94 32.94 27.16
N GLU A 1026 16.18 33.54 28.07
CA GLU A 1026 15.42 32.91 29.15
C GLU A 1026 14.28 31.99 28.64
N VAL A 1027 14.61 30.86 28.00
CA VAL A 1027 13.61 29.84 27.58
C VAL A 1027 13.85 28.49 28.29
N ALA A 1028 14.69 28.47 29.32
CA ALA A 1028 15.01 27.24 30.06
C ALA A 1028 13.96 26.81 31.11
N ASN A 1029 12.88 27.57 31.32
CA ASN A 1029 11.90 27.28 32.39
C ASN A 1029 10.55 26.69 31.94
N HIS A 1030 10.41 26.26 30.68
CA HIS A 1030 9.25 25.48 30.22
C HIS A 1030 9.62 24.15 29.56
N VAL A 1031 10.71 23.53 30.03
CA VAL A 1031 11.02 22.12 29.73
C VAL A 1031 10.74 21.25 30.95
N PRO A 1032 9.47 20.91 31.25
CA PRO A 1032 9.18 19.62 31.85
C PRO A 1032 8.22 18.82 30.96
N MET A 1033 8.58 17.55 30.68
CA MET A 1033 7.90 16.54 29.82
C MET A 1033 8.34 16.39 28.34
N ALA A 1034 9.51 16.88 27.92
CA ALA A 1034 9.95 16.76 26.51
C ALA A 1034 10.97 15.63 26.21
N LEU A 1035 11.38 14.82 27.19
CA LEU A 1035 12.29 13.68 26.97
C LEU A 1035 11.59 12.31 26.83
N ASP A 1036 10.29 12.21 27.17
CA ASP A 1036 9.52 10.95 27.02
C ASP A 1036 9.01 10.70 25.60
N VAL A 1037 9.04 11.70 24.72
CA VAL A 1037 8.60 11.54 23.32
C VAL A 1037 9.64 10.81 22.46
N CYS A 1038 10.92 10.80 22.87
CA CYS A 1038 11.98 10.08 22.16
C CYS A 1038 12.17 8.62 22.63
N THR A 1039 11.55 8.20 23.74
CA THR A 1039 11.64 6.82 24.26
C THR A 1039 10.48 5.93 23.86
N HIS A 1040 9.46 6.47 23.20
CA HIS A 1040 8.31 5.73 22.66
C HIS A 1040 8.16 5.78 21.13
N LEU A 1041 9.17 6.30 20.42
CA LEU A 1041 9.49 5.95 19.03
C LEU A 1041 10.61 4.92 19.05
#